data_AF-A0A423M5I6-F1
#
_entry.id   AF-A0A423M5I6-F1
#
_cell.length_a   1.000
_cell.length_b   1.000
_cell.length_c   1.000
_cell.angle_alpha   90.00
_cell.angle_beta   90.00
_cell.angle_gamma   90.00
#
_symmetry.space_group_name_H-M   'P 1'
#
loop_
_entity.id
_entity.type
_entity.pdbx_description
1 polymer ?
#
loop_
_entity_poly.entity_id
_entity_poly.type
_entity_poly.pdbx_seq_one_letter_code
_entity_poly.pdbx_strand_id
1 'polypeptide(L)'
;MSEPLDLRNQYTGGDYVYLMGGNGTQTNAAGKKLIDCSHMVNLLLTGAGYEIEYEETRAMNASSRFYTVVPPTEVKKGDIALWIDILPLTGGNRRLFHTGIVMEYNAETGQGKIFGAQTTNGPSEAFFGRNPPAYYWPVPTKFLRAKEEYRTGAAPAPAPAPAAAPAPAGPAPLMNFQYPFRKGDGKQFTDAEEVYKALEGETAGNYLLGSNKFWHGGIHISNASAPQCILNEPIRCMADGEVVAYRLNEDYLESTFGENEKKLKYSNSFCLVRHEYCTAPNPEEGTNKGKQNKLNFYSLYMHLLPFKRYPLTEEETPKPQVTMKVSDFNAYDDFPETNSIQNVGKLVAGTKLEILDQKDVVNVTYAKGKILSGSVKKNGHKVRQAGKEVWFAYLKDGEPYKNSKPARIWLADPIPERLKPKYWQGKVKGTALKRLDIYQDPVSAQNGQPSGAKMGTLQLTPQSVLEFESKDVLNLNVSGTIRRMAKCTSSGSVAGNGNLPPSFWAIVENEYVAWDVIPTNFDAVVPASIGIKAGDPIGYLGQTQNLTGEDGGVSSKYQVHVEIFTAESNVIEFLENTAGLKIGKKYLHLLAGAELKKRAPATGSTQLKKEHAIELTKAPLIKEGGEDYYQVSVVEDGLLVAGLIKKIGAEIITQHDWRKLGFHVVEELNSTADGFLDPDAMPQFFKDLFAKMDTNHDGDVDPGELAEALKNAETRESWAKLIAHHPTEWKSKADAAKWSRLDELLEDAPKTLKHEKERITKYVFWDDLIGKASVSTDLIWHFHPIEMLSNFMSRSNLIDVDRFVAMYAEQHASFQPGAPDLSPASKSNLRLIVENINKYIDKTKDVYTIYEWSYMFATARHEAYQFMIPEYFSAAPEYGDASYFDKYDPVLADTPVRRQTAVENGNTVQGDGFKYRGRGLVHLTWKKNYQKAKDYFGIDFVGNPDEAAGFENSIPIMIWGMKEGIFTGKKLGDYINNTTKDYEGARRIINGSDQKVLIASYAVKFEAILRATSNAPETK
;
A
#
# COMPACT_ATOMS: atom_id res chain seq x y z
N MET A 1 -13.05 -11.04 23.74
CA MET A 1 -13.67 -12.26 24.31
C MET A 1 -15.03 -12.43 23.67
N SER A 2 -15.45 -13.67 23.39
CA SER A 2 -16.77 -13.94 22.79
C SER A 2 -17.88 -13.67 23.81
N GLU A 3 -18.94 -12.97 23.41
CA GLU A 3 -20.10 -12.73 24.28
C GLU A 3 -21.09 -13.92 24.18
N PRO A 4 -21.92 -14.18 25.21
CA PRO A 4 -22.82 -15.34 25.23
C PRO A 4 -23.71 -15.45 23.98
N LEU A 5 -24.15 -14.32 23.40
CA LEU A 5 -24.98 -14.34 22.19
C LEU A 5 -24.23 -14.66 20.89
N ASP A 6 -22.91 -14.50 20.84
CA ASP A 6 -22.12 -14.83 19.66
C ASP A 6 -22.10 -16.35 19.44
N LEU A 7 -22.38 -17.12 20.49
CA LEU A 7 -22.42 -18.58 20.50
C LEU A 7 -23.81 -19.16 20.23
N ARG A 8 -24.85 -18.32 20.08
CA ARG A 8 -26.25 -18.78 19.92
C ARG A 8 -26.44 -19.74 18.75
N ASN A 9 -25.68 -19.55 17.66
CA ASN A 9 -25.81 -20.35 16.45
C ASN A 9 -25.43 -21.82 16.67
N GLN A 10 -24.68 -22.14 17.73
CA GLN A 10 -24.34 -23.51 18.12
C GLN A 10 -25.55 -24.29 18.66
N TYR A 11 -26.62 -23.59 19.02
CA TYR A 11 -27.84 -24.16 19.61
C TYR A 11 -29.07 -24.00 18.71
N THR A 12 -28.89 -23.41 17.51
CA THR A 12 -29.92 -23.28 16.47
C THR A 12 -29.61 -24.26 15.33
N GLY A 13 -30.59 -25.06 14.88
CA GLY A 13 -30.37 -26.02 13.79
C GLY A 13 -31.13 -27.34 13.91
N GLY A 14 -31.88 -27.54 15.00
CA GLY A 14 -32.70 -28.73 15.20
C GLY A 14 -31.98 -29.92 15.82
N ASP A 15 -30.69 -29.78 16.17
CA ASP A 15 -29.89 -30.79 16.89
C ASP A 15 -30.24 -30.88 18.39
N TYR A 16 -30.91 -29.86 18.92
CA TYR A 16 -31.36 -29.79 20.31
C TYR A 16 -32.88 -29.85 20.40
N VAL A 17 -33.39 -30.53 21.42
CA VAL A 17 -34.81 -30.58 21.78
C VAL A 17 -34.97 -30.18 23.24
N TYR A 18 -35.99 -29.39 23.52
CA TYR A 18 -36.27 -28.98 24.89
C TYR A 18 -36.71 -30.16 25.76
N LEU A 19 -36.07 -30.31 26.93
CA LEU A 19 -36.54 -31.16 28.01
C LEU A 19 -36.15 -30.50 29.35
N MET A 20 -37.11 -30.41 30.27
CA MET A 20 -36.84 -29.96 31.64
C MET A 20 -35.80 -30.87 32.32
N GLY A 21 -34.73 -30.28 32.85
CA GLY A 21 -33.60 -30.99 33.45
C GLY A 21 -32.57 -31.53 32.44
N GLY A 22 -32.74 -31.26 31.14
CA GLY A 22 -31.77 -31.63 30.11
C GLY A 22 -30.50 -30.79 30.19
N ASN A 23 -29.34 -31.44 30.13
CA ASN A 23 -28.03 -30.81 30.33
C ASN A 23 -27.24 -30.54 29.03
N GLY A 24 -27.85 -30.75 27.86
CA GLY A 24 -27.21 -30.57 26.55
C GLY A 24 -26.31 -31.73 26.10
N THR A 25 -26.16 -32.79 26.89
CA THR A 25 -25.31 -33.95 26.56
C THR A 25 -26.11 -35.23 26.30
N GLN A 26 -27.23 -35.42 27.02
CA GLN A 26 -28.13 -36.56 26.83
C GLN A 26 -28.89 -36.45 25.50
N THR A 27 -29.07 -37.55 24.79
CA THR A 27 -29.82 -37.58 23.52
C THR A 27 -31.12 -38.35 23.64
N ASN A 28 -32.14 -37.97 22.87
CA ASN A 28 -33.36 -38.77 22.71
C ASN A 28 -33.16 -39.90 21.68
N ALA A 29 -34.21 -40.72 21.48
CA ALA A 29 -34.18 -41.83 20.52
C ALA A 29 -33.88 -41.41 19.06
N ALA A 30 -34.07 -40.13 18.71
CA ALA A 30 -33.74 -39.58 17.40
C ALA A 30 -32.34 -38.95 17.34
N GLY A 31 -31.50 -39.16 18.37
CA GLY A 31 -30.13 -38.65 18.45
C GLY A 31 -30.02 -37.15 18.78
N LYS A 32 -31.12 -36.46 19.06
CA LYS A 32 -31.11 -35.01 19.37
C LYS A 32 -30.80 -34.77 20.85
N LYS A 33 -29.94 -33.79 21.13
CA LYS A 33 -29.52 -33.41 22.48
C LYS A 33 -30.63 -32.74 23.27
N LEU A 34 -30.81 -33.12 24.53
CA LEU A 34 -31.86 -32.66 25.42
C LEU A 34 -31.34 -31.52 26.30
N ILE A 35 -31.98 -30.35 26.24
CA ILE A 35 -31.48 -29.16 26.95
C ILE A 35 -32.62 -28.33 27.55
N ASP A 36 -32.45 -27.87 28.79
CA ASP A 36 -33.34 -26.88 29.43
C ASP A 36 -32.83 -25.43 29.29
N CYS A 37 -33.61 -24.46 29.77
CA CYS A 37 -33.36 -23.04 29.50
C CYS A 37 -32.18 -22.51 30.33
N SER A 38 -32.10 -22.93 31.60
CA SER A 38 -30.98 -22.64 32.49
C SER A 38 -29.66 -23.27 32.02
N HIS A 39 -29.68 -24.52 31.55
CA HIS A 39 -28.49 -25.21 31.05
C HIS A 39 -27.98 -24.56 29.77
N MET A 40 -28.89 -24.14 28.88
CA MET A 40 -28.52 -23.37 27.70
C MET A 40 -27.85 -22.04 28.07
N VAL A 41 -28.42 -21.27 29.01
CA VAL A 41 -27.80 -20.02 29.49
C VAL A 41 -26.43 -20.29 30.11
N ASN A 42 -26.29 -21.34 30.93
CA ASN A 42 -25.01 -21.72 31.53
C ASN A 42 -23.96 -22.09 30.47
N LEU A 43 -24.30 -22.90 29.46
CA LEU A 43 -23.36 -23.26 28.39
C LEU A 43 -22.95 -22.05 27.53
N LEU A 44 -23.86 -21.10 27.27
CA LEU A 44 -23.53 -19.86 26.56
C LEU A 44 -22.59 -18.97 27.41
N LEU A 45 -22.79 -18.90 28.72
CA LEU A 45 -21.90 -18.19 29.63
C LEU A 45 -20.52 -18.87 29.74
N THR A 46 -20.48 -20.19 29.93
CA THR A 46 -19.22 -20.94 30.00
C THR A 46 -18.44 -20.88 28.69
N GLY A 47 -19.12 -21.01 27.54
CA GLY A 47 -18.49 -20.82 26.23
C GLY A 47 -17.97 -19.39 26.02
N ALA A 48 -18.58 -18.40 26.68
CA ALA A 48 -18.13 -17.01 26.69
C ALA A 48 -17.01 -16.74 27.73
N GLY A 49 -16.54 -17.77 28.43
CA GLY A 49 -15.43 -17.72 29.38
C GLY A 49 -15.83 -17.47 30.84
N TYR A 50 -17.10 -17.64 31.21
CA TYR A 50 -17.54 -17.52 32.61
C TYR A 50 -17.45 -18.88 33.35
N GLU A 51 -16.66 -18.93 34.42
CA GLU A 51 -16.63 -19.98 35.44
C GLU A 51 -17.77 -19.80 36.44
N ILE A 52 -19.00 -19.99 35.97
CA ILE A 52 -20.21 -19.94 36.80
C ILE A 52 -20.78 -21.35 36.93
N GLU A 53 -20.94 -21.80 38.18
CA GLU A 53 -21.62 -23.06 38.49
C GLU A 53 -23.05 -23.06 37.94
N TYR A 54 -23.53 -24.22 37.47
CA TYR A 54 -24.89 -24.32 36.96
C TYR A 54 -25.91 -24.01 38.07
N GLU A 55 -26.80 -23.07 37.79
CA GLU A 55 -27.97 -22.75 38.62
C GLU A 55 -29.24 -22.89 37.78
N GLU A 56 -30.25 -23.60 38.29
CA GLU A 56 -31.58 -23.61 37.70
C GLU A 56 -32.24 -22.22 37.79
N THR A 57 -33.24 -21.95 36.95
CA THR A 57 -33.88 -20.62 36.85
C THR A 57 -34.38 -20.05 38.19
N ARG A 58 -34.86 -20.89 39.10
CA ARG A 58 -35.30 -20.45 40.45
C ARG A 58 -34.12 -20.04 41.34
N ALA A 59 -33.02 -20.77 41.26
CA ALA A 59 -31.79 -20.45 41.98
C ALA A 59 -31.18 -19.14 41.45
N MET A 60 -31.15 -18.94 40.12
CA MET A 60 -30.70 -17.69 39.51
C MET A 60 -31.47 -16.46 40.03
N ASN A 61 -32.78 -16.59 40.25
CA ASN A 61 -33.58 -15.48 40.77
C ASN A 61 -33.14 -15.02 42.17
N ALA A 62 -32.73 -15.97 43.02
CA ALA A 62 -32.26 -15.71 44.38
C ALA A 62 -30.73 -15.48 44.46
N SER A 63 -29.99 -15.79 43.40
CA SER A 63 -28.53 -15.73 43.40
C SER A 63 -28.02 -14.30 43.34
N SER A 64 -27.24 -13.93 44.36
CA SER A 64 -26.41 -12.73 44.38
C SER A 64 -24.92 -13.06 44.24
N ARG A 65 -24.57 -14.34 44.12
CA ARG A 65 -23.19 -14.82 44.04
C ARG A 65 -22.62 -14.50 42.67
N PHE A 66 -23.20 -15.09 41.62
CA PHE A 66 -22.67 -15.02 40.25
C PHE A 66 -23.25 -13.89 39.40
N TYR A 67 -24.35 -13.28 39.83
CA TYR A 67 -25.10 -12.32 39.03
C TYR A 67 -25.35 -11.00 39.76
N THR A 68 -25.40 -9.91 39.01
CA THR A 68 -25.87 -8.60 39.46
C THR A 68 -27.25 -8.33 38.85
N VAL A 69 -28.18 -7.82 39.66
CA VAL A 69 -29.51 -7.42 39.17
C VAL A 69 -29.38 -6.14 38.36
N VAL A 70 -29.91 -6.14 37.15
CA VAL A 70 -29.85 -4.99 36.23
C VAL A 70 -31.19 -4.28 36.22
N PRO A 71 -31.25 -2.95 36.48
CA PRO A 71 -32.48 -2.20 36.31
C PRO A 71 -32.85 -2.13 34.82
N PRO A 72 -34.15 -2.13 34.45
CA PRO A 72 -34.59 -2.10 33.06
C PRO A 72 -33.88 -1.06 32.18
N THR A 73 -33.62 0.15 32.67
CA THR A 73 -32.95 1.23 31.92
C THR A 73 -31.50 0.94 31.52
N GLU A 74 -30.86 -0.07 32.13
CA GLU A 74 -29.45 -0.42 31.93
C GLU A 74 -29.26 -1.81 31.29
N VAL A 75 -30.36 -2.47 30.92
CA VAL A 75 -30.33 -3.78 30.26
C VAL A 75 -29.68 -3.62 28.89
N LYS A 76 -28.65 -4.44 28.62
CA LYS A 76 -27.93 -4.48 27.36
C LYS A 76 -28.04 -5.86 26.71
N LYS A 77 -27.73 -5.92 25.43
CA LYS A 77 -27.58 -7.18 24.69
C LYS A 77 -26.57 -8.09 25.41
N GLY A 78 -26.94 -9.34 25.68
CA GLY A 78 -26.12 -10.32 26.41
C GLY A 78 -26.52 -10.50 27.89
N ASP A 79 -27.33 -9.61 28.45
CA ASP A 79 -27.90 -9.81 29.79
C ASP A 79 -28.90 -10.98 29.82
N ILE A 80 -29.19 -11.50 31.00
CA ILE A 80 -30.08 -12.64 31.23
C ILE A 80 -31.45 -12.10 31.63
N ALA A 81 -32.51 -12.55 30.94
CA ALA A 81 -33.90 -12.25 31.28
C ALA A 81 -34.53 -13.42 32.05
N LEU A 82 -35.19 -13.12 33.17
CA LEU A 82 -35.90 -14.09 33.99
C LEU A 82 -37.40 -13.82 34.03
N TRP A 83 -38.19 -14.88 33.82
CA TRP A 83 -39.62 -14.93 34.11
C TRP A 83 -39.85 -15.84 35.30
N ILE A 84 -40.25 -15.25 36.43
CA ILE A 84 -40.46 -15.95 37.69
C ILE A 84 -41.87 -15.66 38.18
N ASP A 85 -42.67 -16.71 38.33
CA ASP A 85 -44.01 -16.64 38.89
C ASP A 85 -44.97 -15.68 38.14
N ILE A 86 -44.81 -15.52 36.82
CA ILE A 86 -45.63 -14.64 35.98
C ILE A 86 -46.45 -15.44 34.97
N LEU A 87 -47.69 -15.03 34.68
CA LEU A 87 -48.53 -15.67 33.66
C LEU A 87 -48.08 -15.25 32.25
N PRO A 88 -48.11 -16.15 31.25
CA PRO A 88 -47.88 -15.79 29.85
C PRO A 88 -48.98 -14.86 29.33
N LEU A 89 -48.70 -14.10 28.27
CA LEU A 89 -49.66 -13.17 27.66
C LEU A 89 -50.86 -13.91 27.01
N THR A 90 -50.65 -15.10 26.48
CA THR A 90 -51.68 -15.94 25.87
C THR A 90 -51.43 -17.43 26.16
N GLY A 91 -52.49 -18.24 26.22
CA GLY A 91 -52.38 -19.70 26.05
C GLY A 91 -52.07 -20.57 27.28
N GLY A 92 -52.13 -20.10 28.53
CA GLY A 92 -52.03 -21.02 29.68
C GLY A 92 -52.19 -20.40 31.08
N ASN A 93 -52.71 -21.22 32.02
CA ASN A 93 -52.82 -20.87 33.46
C ASN A 93 -51.57 -21.27 34.29
N ARG A 94 -50.52 -21.80 33.65
CA ARG A 94 -49.27 -22.13 34.32
C ARG A 94 -48.36 -20.91 34.36
N ARG A 95 -47.87 -20.58 35.56
CA ARG A 95 -46.89 -19.51 35.75
C ARG A 95 -45.52 -19.92 35.18
N LEU A 96 -44.86 -18.98 34.54
CA LEU A 96 -43.57 -19.15 33.89
C LEU A 96 -42.44 -19.19 34.92
N PHE A 97 -41.51 -20.12 34.69
CA PHE A 97 -40.20 -20.21 35.35
C PHE A 97 -39.17 -20.46 34.25
N HIS A 98 -38.74 -19.38 33.60
CA HIS A 98 -37.91 -19.45 32.39
C HIS A 98 -36.77 -18.43 32.40
N THR A 99 -35.68 -18.76 31.72
CA THR A 99 -34.51 -17.88 31.54
C THR A 99 -34.04 -17.87 30.08
N GLY A 100 -33.45 -16.77 29.64
CA GLY A 100 -32.87 -16.62 28.31
C GLY A 100 -31.94 -15.41 28.22
N ILE A 101 -31.22 -15.27 27.10
CA ILE A 101 -30.31 -14.15 26.88
C ILE A 101 -31.00 -13.05 26.07
N VAL A 102 -30.93 -11.81 26.55
CA VAL A 102 -31.50 -10.62 25.93
C VAL A 102 -30.74 -10.28 24.66
N MET A 103 -31.44 -10.29 23.53
CA MET A 103 -30.88 -9.92 22.23
C MET A 103 -31.08 -8.43 21.93
N GLU A 104 -32.27 -7.92 22.27
CA GLU A 104 -32.71 -6.55 22.07
C GLU A 104 -33.63 -6.18 23.23
N TYR A 105 -33.54 -4.96 23.77
CA TYR A 105 -34.46 -4.47 24.78
C TYR A 105 -34.62 -2.96 24.68
N ASN A 106 -35.87 -2.48 24.73
CA ASN A 106 -36.22 -1.08 24.80
C ASN A 106 -36.85 -0.79 26.17
N ALA A 107 -36.13 -0.03 27.00
CA ALA A 107 -36.54 0.23 28.38
C ALA A 107 -37.79 1.10 28.52
N GLU A 108 -38.08 1.97 27.56
CA GLU A 108 -39.26 2.85 27.59
C GLU A 108 -40.56 2.07 27.36
N THR A 109 -40.50 1.06 26.50
CA THR A 109 -41.67 0.25 26.10
C THR A 109 -41.76 -1.08 26.84
N GLY A 110 -40.65 -1.55 27.43
CA GLY A 110 -40.51 -2.87 28.04
C GLY A 110 -40.49 -4.01 27.01
N GLN A 111 -40.36 -3.71 25.71
CA GLN A 111 -40.38 -4.68 24.63
C GLN A 111 -38.96 -5.08 24.22
N GLY A 112 -38.79 -6.33 23.80
CA GLY A 112 -37.50 -6.85 23.38
C GLY A 112 -37.55 -8.22 22.72
N LYS A 113 -36.38 -8.78 22.45
CA LYS A 113 -36.17 -10.15 21.95
C LYS A 113 -35.26 -10.92 22.88
N ILE A 114 -35.58 -12.20 23.09
CA ILE A 114 -34.71 -13.16 23.77
C ILE A 114 -34.26 -14.27 22.83
N PHE A 115 -33.09 -14.81 23.12
CA PHE A 115 -32.67 -16.13 22.70
C PHE A 115 -32.83 -17.12 23.86
N GLY A 116 -33.42 -18.27 23.59
CA GLY A 116 -33.70 -19.29 24.61
C GLY A 116 -35.18 -19.58 24.81
N ALA A 117 -36.07 -19.03 23.99
CA ALA A 117 -37.45 -19.48 23.94
C ALA A 117 -37.47 -20.92 23.44
N GLN A 118 -38.13 -21.81 24.18
CA GLN A 118 -38.11 -23.24 23.87
C GLN A 118 -39.30 -23.62 23.01
N THR A 119 -38.99 -24.13 21.82
CA THR A 119 -39.97 -24.71 20.91
C THR A 119 -39.79 -26.22 20.85
N THR A 120 -40.70 -26.92 20.18
CA THR A 120 -40.57 -28.35 19.89
C THR A 120 -39.30 -28.68 19.09
N ASN A 121 -38.68 -27.68 18.44
CA ASN A 121 -37.46 -27.81 17.65
C ASN A 121 -36.20 -27.29 18.38
N GLY A 122 -36.29 -27.03 19.69
CA GLY A 122 -35.17 -26.57 20.51
C GLY A 122 -35.18 -25.07 20.81
N PRO A 123 -34.05 -24.53 21.31
CA PRO A 123 -33.88 -23.11 21.59
C PRO A 123 -34.10 -22.23 20.36
N SER A 124 -34.80 -21.12 20.55
CA SER A 124 -35.19 -20.20 19.48
C SER A 124 -35.26 -18.76 19.98
N GLU A 125 -35.41 -17.85 19.02
CA GLU A 125 -35.63 -16.44 19.27
C GLU A 125 -37.13 -16.16 19.49
N ALA A 126 -37.48 -15.30 20.45
CA ALA A 126 -38.86 -14.85 20.65
C ALA A 126 -38.95 -13.39 21.11
N PHE A 127 -40.04 -12.72 20.71
CA PHE A 127 -40.39 -11.40 21.21
C PHE A 127 -41.03 -11.49 22.60
N PHE A 128 -40.68 -10.54 23.46
CA PHE A 128 -41.30 -10.35 24.77
C PHE A 128 -41.74 -8.89 24.96
N GLY A 129 -42.72 -8.66 25.85
CA GLY A 129 -43.21 -7.32 26.21
C GLY A 129 -44.72 -7.18 26.05
N ARG A 130 -45.21 -6.11 25.41
CA ARG A 130 -46.65 -5.92 25.11
C ARG A 130 -47.06 -6.63 23.81
N ASN A 131 -48.27 -7.17 23.75
CA ASN A 131 -48.86 -7.82 22.58
C ASN A 131 -49.63 -6.83 21.70
N PRO A 132 -49.40 -6.73 20.37
CA PRO A 132 -48.29 -7.27 19.56
C PRO A 132 -47.00 -6.40 19.63
N PRO A 133 -45.79 -6.92 19.27
CA PRO A 133 -45.52 -8.19 18.59
C PRO A 133 -45.25 -9.40 19.52
N ALA A 134 -45.28 -9.23 20.85
CA ALA A 134 -45.08 -10.33 21.78
C ALA A 134 -46.39 -11.08 22.05
N TYR A 135 -46.49 -12.34 21.63
CA TYR A 135 -47.74 -13.12 21.77
C TYR A 135 -47.79 -13.97 23.04
N TYR A 136 -46.66 -14.53 23.49
CA TYR A 136 -46.60 -15.47 24.63
C TYR A 136 -45.82 -14.91 25.83
N TRP A 137 -44.68 -14.25 25.58
CA TRP A 137 -43.76 -13.80 26.62
C TRP A 137 -44.07 -12.37 27.12
N PRO A 138 -44.47 -12.17 28.39
CA PRO A 138 -44.65 -10.84 28.96
C PRO A 138 -43.29 -10.15 29.21
N VAL A 139 -43.29 -8.92 29.71
CA VAL A 139 -42.05 -8.26 30.16
C VAL A 139 -41.36 -9.15 31.22
N PRO A 140 -40.04 -9.41 31.13
CA PRO A 140 -39.29 -10.16 32.14
C PRO A 140 -39.49 -9.58 33.53
N THR A 141 -39.64 -10.45 34.52
CA THR A 141 -39.78 -10.05 35.92
C THR A 141 -38.47 -9.52 36.51
N LYS A 142 -37.33 -9.93 35.95
CA LYS A 142 -36.00 -9.55 36.44
C LYS A 142 -34.98 -9.69 35.32
N PHE A 143 -33.99 -8.80 35.31
CA PHE A 143 -32.80 -8.92 34.47
C PHE A 143 -31.56 -9.13 35.34
N LEU A 144 -30.67 -10.00 34.88
CA LEU A 144 -29.41 -10.32 35.54
C LEU A 144 -28.25 -10.12 34.57
N ARG A 145 -27.09 -9.76 35.10
CA ARG A 145 -25.82 -9.73 34.38
C ARG A 145 -24.82 -10.61 35.11
N ALA A 146 -24.17 -11.53 34.39
CA ALA A 146 -23.07 -12.32 34.95
C ALA A 146 -21.97 -11.36 35.43
N LYS A 147 -21.48 -11.57 36.66
CA LYS A 147 -20.41 -10.73 37.20
C LYS A 147 -19.10 -11.10 36.50
N GLU A 148 -18.40 -10.08 35.99
CA GLU A 148 -17.14 -10.25 35.29
C GLU A 148 -16.04 -10.91 36.15
N GLU A 149 -16.14 -10.85 37.48
CA GLU A 149 -15.22 -11.53 38.40
C GLU A 149 -15.21 -13.06 38.26
N TYR A 150 -16.29 -13.66 37.73
CA TYR A 150 -16.35 -15.08 37.40
C TYR A 150 -15.97 -15.36 35.94
N ARG A 151 -15.57 -14.36 35.16
CA ARG A 151 -15.01 -14.58 33.82
C ARG A 151 -13.53 -14.85 33.99
N THR A 152 -13.08 -16.04 33.57
CA THR A 152 -11.66 -16.40 33.67
C THR A 152 -10.81 -15.38 32.94
N GLY A 153 -9.89 -14.76 33.68
CA GLY A 153 -9.10 -13.62 33.22
C GLY A 153 -9.33 -12.31 34.00
N ALA A 154 -10.18 -12.28 35.02
CA ALA A 154 -10.41 -11.10 35.85
C ALA A 154 -9.55 -11.12 37.14
N ALA A 155 -8.58 -10.20 37.24
CA ALA A 155 -7.92 -9.81 38.50
C ALA A 155 -8.46 -8.44 38.97
N PRO A 156 -8.42 -8.11 40.28
CA PRO A 156 -9.11 -6.97 40.86
C PRO A 156 -8.45 -5.62 40.53
N ALA A 157 -9.28 -4.57 40.53
CA ALA A 157 -8.93 -3.21 40.13
C ALA A 157 -7.80 -2.56 40.97
N PRO A 158 -6.77 -1.98 40.33
CA PRO A 158 -5.95 -0.92 40.91
C PRO A 158 -6.41 0.48 40.47
N ALA A 159 -6.04 1.45 41.32
CA ALA A 159 -6.09 2.91 41.29
C ALA A 159 -6.10 3.61 39.88
N PRO A 160 -6.56 4.88 39.77
CA PRO A 160 -6.88 5.53 38.50
C PRO A 160 -5.76 5.34 37.47
N ALA A 161 -6.15 4.86 36.30
CA ALA A 161 -5.27 4.31 35.28
C ALA A 161 -4.09 5.24 34.94
N PRO A 162 -2.83 4.80 35.12
CA PRO A 162 -1.80 5.08 34.14
C PRO A 162 -2.29 4.53 32.80
N ALA A 163 -2.07 5.29 31.72
CA ALA A 163 -2.54 4.99 30.37
C ALA A 163 -2.45 3.48 30.03
N ALA A 164 -3.52 2.95 29.43
CA ALA A 164 -3.60 1.56 29.00
C ALA A 164 -2.33 1.17 28.22
N ALA A 165 -1.62 0.15 28.70
CA ALA A 165 -0.65 -0.54 27.87
C ALA A 165 -1.43 -1.16 26.69
N PRO A 166 -1.02 -0.90 25.44
CA PRO A 166 -1.74 -1.36 24.26
C PRO A 166 -1.82 -2.90 24.25
N ALA A 167 -2.94 -3.41 23.70
CA ALA A 167 -3.10 -4.83 23.39
C ALA A 167 -1.84 -5.35 22.66
N PRO A 168 -1.40 -6.61 22.88
CA PRO A 168 -0.31 -7.16 22.08
C PRO A 168 -0.74 -7.13 20.62
N ALA A 169 -0.13 -6.23 19.87
CA ALA A 169 -0.35 -6.09 18.46
C ALA A 169 -0.01 -7.42 17.79
N GLY A 170 -0.91 -7.94 16.94
CA GLY A 170 -0.43 -8.75 15.82
C GLY A 170 0.71 -7.99 15.12
N PRO A 171 1.69 -8.66 14.48
CA PRO A 171 2.86 -7.99 13.94
C PRO A 171 2.41 -6.79 13.11
N ALA A 172 2.84 -5.59 13.51
CA ALA A 172 2.47 -4.35 12.83
C ALA A 172 2.79 -4.50 11.33
N PRO A 173 1.94 -4.00 10.43
CA PRO A 173 2.25 -4.03 9.01
C PRO A 173 3.61 -3.36 8.78
N LEU A 174 4.53 -4.09 8.15
CA LEU A 174 5.85 -3.58 7.82
C LEU A 174 5.71 -2.30 6.99
N MET A 175 6.48 -1.28 7.38
CA MET A 175 6.53 0.03 6.73
C MET A 175 6.78 -0.12 5.23
N ASN A 176 5.99 0.58 4.42
CA ASN A 176 6.19 0.64 2.97
C ASN A 176 7.21 1.71 2.63
N PHE A 177 7.93 1.51 1.53
CA PHE A 177 8.97 2.42 1.04
C PHE A 177 8.82 2.66 -0.47
N GLN A 178 9.14 3.87 -0.93
CA GLN A 178 9.22 4.29 -2.34
C GLN A 178 10.33 5.32 -2.55
N TYR A 179 10.88 5.41 -3.77
CA TYR A 179 11.77 6.51 -4.12
C TYR A 179 11.03 7.87 -4.13
N PRO A 180 11.73 8.98 -3.80
CA PRO A 180 11.11 10.29 -3.58
C PRO A 180 10.54 10.96 -4.83
N PHE A 181 10.80 10.43 -6.02
CA PHE A 181 10.24 10.93 -7.28
C PHE A 181 10.01 9.78 -8.27
N ARG A 182 9.31 10.07 -9.36
CA ARG A 182 8.95 9.09 -10.40
C ARG A 182 9.56 9.46 -11.74
N LYS A 183 9.55 8.51 -12.67
CA LYS A 183 9.90 8.76 -14.09
C LYS A 183 8.91 9.73 -14.72
N GLY A 184 9.28 10.31 -15.86
CA GLY A 184 8.43 11.27 -16.59
C GLY A 184 7.10 10.69 -17.10
N ASP A 185 6.95 9.38 -17.15
CA ASP A 185 5.69 8.68 -17.47
C ASP A 185 4.83 8.38 -16.24
N GLY A 186 5.24 8.83 -15.05
CA GLY A 186 4.54 8.64 -13.79
C GLY A 186 4.77 7.27 -13.13
N LYS A 187 5.66 6.43 -13.68
CA LYS A 187 6.02 5.12 -13.08
C LYS A 187 7.13 5.25 -12.04
N GLN A 188 7.12 4.33 -11.07
CA GLN A 188 8.22 4.19 -10.11
C GLN A 188 9.50 3.63 -10.79
N PHE A 189 10.65 3.95 -10.19
CA PHE A 189 11.94 3.38 -10.58
C PHE A 189 12.01 1.89 -10.23
N THR A 190 12.76 1.11 -11.02
CA THR A 190 12.90 -0.33 -10.77
C THR A 190 13.84 -0.65 -9.63
N ASP A 191 14.86 0.16 -9.46
CA ASP A 191 15.97 -0.01 -8.53
C ASP A 191 16.72 1.33 -8.36
N ALA A 192 17.73 1.33 -7.49
CA ALA A 192 18.50 2.51 -7.16
C ALA A 192 19.37 2.97 -8.34
N GLU A 193 19.81 2.07 -9.21
CA GLU A 193 20.66 2.40 -10.36
C GLU A 193 19.93 3.31 -11.36
N GLU A 194 18.65 3.07 -11.61
CA GLU A 194 17.87 3.98 -12.45
C GLU A 194 17.71 5.37 -11.81
N VAL A 195 17.63 5.45 -10.48
CA VAL A 195 17.55 6.72 -9.76
C VAL A 195 18.89 7.45 -9.84
N TYR A 196 19.99 6.76 -9.55
CA TYR A 196 21.35 7.32 -9.66
C TYR A 196 21.62 7.84 -11.05
N LYS A 197 21.23 7.10 -12.09
CA LYS A 197 21.34 7.54 -13.48
C LYS A 197 20.57 8.84 -13.76
N ALA A 198 19.42 9.03 -13.13
CA ALA A 198 18.71 10.30 -13.23
C ALA A 198 19.48 11.42 -12.49
N LEU A 199 20.03 11.12 -11.32
CA LEU A 199 20.83 12.04 -10.51
C LEU A 199 22.20 12.41 -11.10
N GLU A 200 22.71 11.67 -12.09
CA GLU A 200 23.93 12.06 -12.85
C GLU A 200 23.82 13.43 -13.54
N GLY A 201 22.59 13.95 -13.70
CA GLY A 201 22.34 15.30 -14.20
C GLY A 201 22.58 16.41 -13.16
N GLU A 202 22.73 16.08 -11.88
CA GLU A 202 23.04 17.04 -10.83
C GLU A 202 24.53 17.41 -10.85
N THR A 203 24.82 18.70 -10.77
CA THR A 203 26.20 19.20 -10.74
C THR A 203 26.70 19.54 -9.33
N ALA A 204 25.82 19.54 -8.32
CA ALA A 204 26.12 19.84 -6.93
C ALA A 204 24.97 19.39 -6.00
N GLY A 205 25.21 19.40 -4.68
CA GLY A 205 24.23 18.96 -3.69
C GLY A 205 24.16 17.45 -3.54
N ASN A 206 25.32 16.80 -3.64
CA ASN A 206 25.46 15.37 -3.42
C ASN A 206 25.60 15.10 -1.92
N TYR A 207 25.04 13.99 -1.46
CA TYR A 207 25.48 13.41 -0.19
C TYR A 207 26.94 12.96 -0.38
N LEU A 208 27.90 13.18 0.53
CA LEU A 208 27.83 13.74 1.88
C LEU A 208 28.52 15.11 2.00
N LEU A 209 28.99 15.66 0.87
CA LEU A 209 29.78 16.88 0.82
C LEU A 209 29.14 17.93 -0.09
N GLY A 210 28.96 19.11 0.47
CA GLY A 210 28.65 20.33 -0.24
C GLY A 210 29.92 21.01 -0.77
N SER A 211 29.76 22.23 -1.26
CA SER A 211 30.91 23.06 -1.66
C SER A 211 31.86 23.29 -0.47
N ASN A 212 33.16 23.35 -0.76
CA ASN A 212 34.22 23.63 0.21
C ASN A 212 34.29 22.63 1.38
N LYS A 213 33.97 21.35 1.15
CA LYS A 213 33.97 20.27 2.16
C LYS A 213 32.93 20.46 3.28
N PHE A 214 31.88 21.25 3.07
CA PHE A 214 30.81 21.39 4.06
C PHE A 214 30.02 20.09 4.20
N TRP A 215 29.67 19.68 5.42
CA TRP A 215 28.82 18.52 5.65
C TRP A 215 27.44 18.72 4.99
N HIS A 216 27.03 17.77 4.14
CA HIS A 216 25.76 17.85 3.42
C HIS A 216 24.95 16.56 3.63
N GLY A 217 23.98 16.62 4.54
CA GLY A 217 23.28 15.44 5.05
C GLY A 217 22.30 14.76 4.08
N GLY A 218 22.07 15.37 2.90
CA GLY A 218 21.03 14.94 1.96
C GLY A 218 21.47 14.98 0.50
N ILE A 219 20.49 14.89 -0.39
CA ILE A 219 20.68 15.01 -1.85
C ILE A 219 19.78 16.10 -2.41
N HIS A 220 20.22 16.72 -3.50
CA HIS A 220 19.36 17.57 -4.32
C HIS A 220 18.69 16.76 -5.43
N ILE A 221 17.44 17.08 -5.70
CA ILE A 221 16.73 16.65 -6.90
C ILE A 221 16.25 17.92 -7.59
N SER A 222 16.78 18.20 -8.78
CA SER A 222 16.49 19.41 -9.54
C SER A 222 15.74 19.12 -10.84
N ASN A 223 15.42 20.18 -11.57
CA ASN A 223 14.86 20.07 -12.91
C ASN A 223 15.82 19.47 -13.94
N ALA A 224 17.11 19.27 -13.62
CA ALA A 224 18.03 18.53 -14.47
C ALA A 224 17.74 17.02 -14.41
N SER A 225 17.54 16.48 -13.20
CA SER A 225 17.27 15.05 -12.98
C SER A 225 15.79 14.68 -13.03
N ALA A 226 14.90 15.59 -12.63
CA ALA A 226 13.48 15.37 -12.55
C ALA A 226 12.65 16.56 -13.09
N PRO A 227 12.76 16.91 -14.39
CA PRO A 227 12.00 18.03 -14.98
C PRO A 227 10.48 17.87 -14.84
N GLN A 228 9.98 16.64 -14.81
CA GLN A 228 8.58 16.33 -14.54
C GLN A 228 8.11 16.84 -13.19
N CYS A 229 9.01 17.03 -12.21
CA CYS A 229 8.70 17.48 -10.86
C CYS A 229 8.50 18.98 -10.70
N ILE A 230 8.52 19.73 -11.81
CA ILE A 230 8.04 21.12 -11.86
C ILE A 230 6.51 21.18 -11.95
N LEU A 231 5.88 20.19 -12.61
CA LEU A 231 4.45 20.28 -12.97
C LEU A 231 3.71 18.94 -12.95
N ASN A 232 4.23 17.93 -13.63
CA ASN A 232 3.47 16.72 -13.96
C ASN A 232 3.44 15.71 -12.79
N GLU A 233 4.54 15.59 -12.05
CA GLU A 233 4.68 14.59 -10.98
C GLU A 233 5.21 15.23 -9.70
N PRO A 234 4.57 15.06 -8.54
CA PRO A 234 5.10 15.62 -7.30
C PRO A 234 6.34 14.83 -6.83
N ILE A 235 7.14 15.48 -5.98
CA ILE A 235 7.99 14.80 -5.00
C ILE A 235 7.07 14.06 -4.03
N ARG A 236 7.46 12.85 -3.63
CA ARG A 236 6.62 11.89 -2.92
C ARG A 236 7.27 11.44 -1.61
N CYS A 237 6.41 11.07 -0.66
CA CYS A 237 6.84 10.56 0.62
C CYS A 237 7.57 9.22 0.44
N MET A 238 8.72 9.08 1.09
CA MET A 238 9.64 7.96 0.88
C MET A 238 9.25 6.71 1.68
N ALA A 239 8.56 6.89 2.81
CA ALA A 239 8.14 5.80 3.67
C ALA A 239 6.83 6.14 4.39
N ASP A 240 6.08 5.12 4.83
CA ASP A 240 4.93 5.34 5.69
C ASP A 240 5.36 6.09 6.97
N GLY A 241 4.59 7.09 7.39
CA GLY A 241 4.97 7.91 8.54
C GLY A 241 3.91 8.92 8.97
N GLU A 242 4.36 9.90 9.74
CA GLU A 242 3.56 11.00 10.26
C GLU A 242 4.25 12.32 9.90
N VAL A 243 3.58 13.22 9.19
CA VAL A 243 4.04 14.60 9.03
C VAL A 243 3.95 15.25 10.40
N VAL A 244 5.11 15.59 10.96
CA VAL A 244 5.25 16.16 12.32
C VAL A 244 5.46 17.66 12.30
N ALA A 245 6.01 18.21 11.21
CA ALA A 245 6.10 19.64 11.00
C ALA A 245 6.17 19.97 9.51
N TYR A 246 5.75 21.18 9.15
CA TYR A 246 5.97 21.72 7.81
C TYR A 246 6.06 23.25 7.87
N ARG A 247 6.68 23.86 6.87
CA ARG A 247 6.62 25.30 6.59
C ARG A 247 6.12 25.47 5.16
N LEU A 248 5.12 26.31 4.94
CA LEU A 248 4.59 26.60 3.60
C LEU A 248 4.73 28.09 3.35
N ASN A 249 5.49 28.49 2.33
CA ASN A 249 5.54 29.89 1.92
C ASN A 249 4.27 30.26 1.15
N GLU A 250 3.77 31.48 1.36
CA GLU A 250 2.63 31.98 0.58
C GLU A 250 3.04 32.14 -0.89
N ASP A 251 4.20 32.76 -1.12
CA ASP A 251 4.88 32.89 -2.41
C ASP A 251 6.41 32.76 -2.19
N TYR A 252 7.21 32.84 -3.25
CA TYR A 252 8.66 32.86 -3.13
C TYR A 252 9.14 34.00 -2.22
N LEU A 253 10.08 33.66 -1.34
CA LEU A 253 10.82 34.64 -0.55
C LEU A 253 11.84 35.34 -1.44
N GLU A 254 12.19 36.57 -1.08
CA GLU A 254 13.21 37.35 -1.77
C GLU A 254 14.38 37.66 -0.82
N SER A 255 15.59 37.49 -1.34
CA SER A 255 16.84 37.95 -0.71
C SER A 255 17.42 39.09 -1.54
N THR A 256 17.97 40.11 -0.88
CA THR A 256 18.44 41.32 -1.56
C THR A 256 19.97 41.29 -1.71
N PHE A 257 20.48 41.52 -2.92
CA PHE A 257 21.92 41.55 -3.21
C PHE A 257 22.37 42.90 -3.79
N GLY A 258 23.48 43.42 -3.24
CA GLY A 258 24.16 44.61 -3.73
C GLY A 258 23.39 45.93 -3.51
N GLU A 259 24.00 47.04 -3.95
CA GLU A 259 23.45 48.40 -3.79
C GLU A 259 22.23 48.67 -4.68
N ASN A 260 22.10 47.96 -5.80
CA ASN A 260 20.96 48.04 -6.72
C ASN A 260 19.73 47.22 -6.24
N GLU A 261 19.78 46.70 -5.00
CA GLU A 261 18.73 45.90 -4.36
C GLU A 261 18.21 44.75 -5.25
N LYS A 262 19.10 44.00 -5.90
CA LYS A 262 18.69 42.88 -6.76
C LYS A 262 18.00 41.81 -5.90
N LYS A 263 16.76 41.46 -6.26
CA LYS A 263 15.94 40.47 -5.54
C LYS A 263 16.11 39.08 -6.14
N LEU A 264 16.61 38.14 -5.34
CA LEU A 264 16.77 36.73 -5.69
C LEU A 264 15.70 35.91 -4.99
N LYS A 265 14.94 35.14 -5.77
CA LYS A 265 13.84 34.30 -5.32
C LYS A 265 14.34 32.97 -4.78
N TYR A 266 13.76 32.53 -3.66
CA TYR A 266 14.01 31.21 -3.09
C TYR A 266 12.78 30.71 -2.33
N SER A 267 12.77 29.42 -2.02
CA SER A 267 11.80 28.81 -1.10
C SER A 267 12.52 28.22 0.10
N ASN A 268 11.94 28.38 1.29
CA ASN A 268 12.30 27.61 2.48
C ASN A 268 11.10 26.78 2.99
N SER A 269 10.13 26.53 2.11
CA SER A 269 9.02 25.63 2.39
C SER A 269 9.58 24.22 2.60
N PHE A 270 9.08 23.52 3.61
CA PHE A 270 9.50 22.16 3.89
C PHE A 270 8.38 21.28 4.44
N CYS A 271 8.61 19.97 4.34
CA CYS A 271 7.84 18.95 5.04
C CYS A 271 8.81 18.05 5.82
N LEU A 272 8.52 17.81 7.09
CA LEU A 272 9.25 16.90 7.97
C LEU A 272 8.34 15.74 8.36
N VAL A 273 8.75 14.53 7.98
CA VAL A 273 8.01 13.30 8.25
C VAL A 273 8.80 12.45 9.23
N ARG A 274 8.15 11.98 10.28
CA ARG A 274 8.69 11.01 11.24
C ARG A 274 8.24 9.60 10.86
N HIS A 275 9.16 8.66 10.93
CA HIS A 275 8.98 7.26 10.60
C HIS A 275 9.36 6.40 11.80
N GLU A 276 8.48 5.46 12.16
CA GLU A 276 8.70 4.50 13.24
C GLU A 276 8.87 3.10 12.64
N TYR A 277 10.10 2.74 12.26
CA TYR A 277 10.38 1.46 11.61
C TYR A 277 10.60 0.35 12.63
N CYS A 278 9.94 -0.79 12.40
CA CYS A 278 10.13 -2.01 13.16
C CYS A 278 10.05 -3.22 12.23
N THR A 279 11.04 -4.09 12.31
CA THR A 279 11.08 -5.39 11.60
C THR A 279 10.02 -6.35 12.14
N ALA A 280 9.74 -7.43 11.40
CA ALA A 280 8.95 -8.54 11.94
C ALA A 280 9.71 -9.21 13.09
N PRO A 281 9.03 -9.75 14.12
CA PRO A 281 9.68 -10.49 15.19
C PRO A 281 10.50 -11.66 14.66
N ASN A 282 11.70 -11.87 15.22
CA ASN A 282 12.55 -12.99 14.84
C ASN A 282 11.83 -14.33 15.08
N PRO A 283 11.60 -15.14 14.04
CA PRO A 283 10.87 -16.39 14.16
C PRO A 283 11.73 -17.56 14.66
N GLU A 284 13.06 -17.42 14.70
CA GLU A 284 13.95 -18.50 15.10
C GLU A 284 13.89 -18.74 16.61
N GLU A 285 13.84 -20.01 17.01
CA GLU A 285 13.93 -20.41 18.42
C GLU A 285 15.32 -20.08 19.00
N GLY A 286 15.36 -19.71 20.28
CA GLY A 286 16.61 -19.37 20.99
C GLY A 286 16.56 -18.00 21.66
N THR A 287 17.74 -17.46 22.00
CA THR A 287 17.90 -16.21 22.76
C THR A 287 17.40 -14.96 22.02
N ASN A 288 17.22 -15.05 20.71
CA ASN A 288 16.76 -13.95 19.86
C ASN A 288 15.29 -14.06 19.44
N LYS A 289 14.57 -15.13 19.84
CA LYS A 289 13.16 -15.31 19.51
C LYS A 289 12.34 -14.09 19.89
N GLY A 290 11.55 -13.58 18.94
CA GLY A 290 10.68 -12.43 19.15
C GLY A 290 11.37 -11.06 19.18
N LYS A 291 12.72 -10.99 19.14
CA LYS A 291 13.43 -9.70 19.02
C LYS A 291 13.17 -9.06 17.66
N GLN A 292 13.25 -7.74 17.61
CA GLN A 292 13.03 -6.94 16.41
C GLN A 292 14.10 -5.85 16.35
N ASN A 293 14.64 -5.57 15.16
CA ASN A 293 15.36 -4.32 14.89
C ASN A 293 14.35 -3.19 14.75
N LYS A 294 14.66 -2.03 15.34
CA LYS A 294 13.85 -0.82 15.35
C LYS A 294 14.71 0.39 15.03
N LEU A 295 14.13 1.34 14.30
CA LEU A 295 14.76 2.62 13.98
C LEU A 295 13.68 3.67 13.80
N ASN A 296 13.69 4.70 14.63
CA ASN A 296 12.94 5.91 14.38
C ASN A 296 13.82 6.87 13.58
N PHE A 297 13.31 7.38 12.47
CA PHE A 297 14.04 8.30 11.61
C PHE A 297 13.10 9.34 11.02
N TYR A 298 13.67 10.36 10.43
CA TYR A 298 12.97 11.47 9.81
C TYR A 298 13.34 11.57 8.34
N SER A 299 12.38 11.97 7.51
CA SER A 299 12.68 12.49 6.18
C SER A 299 12.32 13.97 6.09
N LEU A 300 13.26 14.79 5.63
CA LEU A 300 13.09 16.21 5.40
C LEU A 300 13.07 16.49 3.90
N TYR A 301 12.10 17.28 3.47
CA TYR A 301 11.96 17.75 2.09
C TYR A 301 11.94 19.28 2.11
N MET A 302 13.07 19.91 1.77
CA MET A 302 13.30 21.35 1.86
C MET A 302 13.28 22.01 0.47
N HIS A 303 12.92 23.29 0.40
CA HIS A 303 12.80 24.09 -0.83
C HIS A 303 11.60 23.72 -1.71
N LEU A 304 10.48 23.30 -1.12
CA LEU A 304 9.26 22.94 -1.85
C LEU A 304 8.58 24.16 -2.51
N LEU A 305 7.77 23.91 -3.53
CA LEU A 305 6.98 24.94 -4.24
C LEU A 305 6.03 25.72 -3.30
N PRO A 306 6.02 27.06 -3.33
CA PRO A 306 5.09 27.90 -2.56
C PRO A 306 3.62 27.76 -2.97
N PHE A 307 2.70 28.11 -2.07
CA PHE A 307 1.26 27.90 -2.25
C PHE A 307 0.66 28.60 -3.48
N LYS A 308 0.95 29.90 -3.68
CA LYS A 308 0.43 30.70 -4.81
C LYS A 308 0.86 30.18 -6.17
N ARG A 309 1.83 29.27 -6.22
CA ARG A 309 2.35 28.65 -7.45
C ARG A 309 1.70 27.31 -7.76
N TYR A 310 0.75 26.81 -6.97
CA TYR A 310 0.04 25.57 -7.33
C TYR A 310 -0.91 25.76 -8.50
N PRO A 311 -1.74 26.83 -8.55
CA PRO A 311 -2.40 27.22 -9.78
C PRO A 311 -1.36 27.61 -10.83
N LEU A 312 -1.53 27.16 -12.07
CA LEU A 312 -0.67 27.56 -13.18
C LEU A 312 -0.97 28.99 -13.60
N THR A 313 0.06 29.79 -13.84
CA THR A 313 -0.09 31.07 -14.55
C THR A 313 -0.40 30.83 -16.03
N GLU A 314 -0.81 31.87 -16.77
CA GLU A 314 -1.01 31.75 -18.22
C GLU A 314 0.27 31.31 -18.94
N GLU A 315 1.44 31.76 -18.48
CA GLU A 315 2.74 31.39 -19.04
C GLU A 315 3.16 29.95 -18.70
N GLU A 316 2.76 29.44 -17.53
CA GLU A 316 3.02 28.07 -17.11
C GLU A 316 2.03 27.06 -17.70
N THR A 317 0.86 27.54 -18.16
CA THR A 317 -0.21 26.70 -18.70
C THR A 317 0.22 26.11 -20.05
N PRO A 318 0.39 24.77 -20.16
CA PRO A 318 0.78 24.15 -21.42
C PRO A 318 -0.22 24.46 -22.53
N LYS A 319 0.27 24.57 -23.76
CA LYS A 319 -0.59 24.70 -24.93
C LYS A 319 -1.59 23.54 -24.98
N PRO A 320 -2.85 23.77 -25.44
CA PRO A 320 -3.85 22.72 -25.51
C PRO A 320 -3.33 21.52 -26.29
N GLN A 321 -3.51 20.31 -25.76
CA GLN A 321 -3.17 19.07 -26.44
C GLN A 321 -4.43 18.26 -26.70
N VAL A 322 -4.43 17.49 -27.80
CA VAL A 322 -5.54 16.61 -28.13
C VAL A 322 -5.05 15.24 -28.57
N THR A 323 -5.80 14.20 -28.18
CA THR A 323 -5.55 12.81 -28.58
C THR A 323 -6.60 12.33 -29.58
N MET A 324 -6.17 11.88 -30.75
CA MET A 324 -7.04 11.33 -31.80
C MET A 324 -7.69 10.03 -31.32
N LYS A 325 -8.99 9.87 -31.57
CA LYS A 325 -9.75 8.66 -31.24
C LYS A 325 -10.07 7.78 -32.44
N VAL A 326 -9.85 8.30 -33.64
CA VAL A 326 -10.18 7.64 -34.90
C VAL A 326 -9.03 7.81 -35.90
N SER A 327 -8.92 6.88 -36.85
CA SER A 327 -7.85 6.86 -37.87
C SER A 327 -8.31 7.35 -39.25
N ASP A 328 -9.40 8.10 -39.33
CA ASP A 328 -10.11 8.41 -40.57
C ASP A 328 -9.96 9.88 -41.04
N PHE A 329 -9.14 10.68 -40.35
CA PHE A 329 -9.18 12.13 -40.47
C PHE A 329 -8.00 12.75 -41.22
N ASN A 330 -8.29 13.63 -42.18
CA ASN A 330 -7.28 14.21 -43.07
C ASN A 330 -6.33 15.16 -42.35
N ALA A 331 -5.04 15.04 -42.67
CA ALA A 331 -3.99 15.97 -42.31
C ALA A 331 -3.48 16.70 -43.56
N TYR A 332 -3.00 17.94 -43.38
CA TYR A 332 -2.48 18.82 -44.42
C TYR A 332 -1.13 19.41 -43.95
N ASP A 333 -0.19 19.65 -44.86
CA ASP A 333 1.06 20.35 -44.50
C ASP A 333 0.82 21.85 -44.31
N ASP A 334 -0.08 22.44 -45.11
CA ASP A 334 -0.45 23.85 -45.09
C ASP A 334 -1.92 24.06 -44.70
N PHE A 335 -2.25 25.30 -44.30
CA PHE A 335 -3.60 25.68 -43.90
C PHE A 335 -4.58 25.51 -45.08
N PRO A 336 -5.58 24.62 -45.01
CA PRO A 336 -6.41 24.25 -46.16
C PRO A 336 -7.55 25.25 -46.41
N GLU A 337 -7.21 26.49 -46.76
CA GLU A 337 -8.16 27.58 -47.06
C GLU A 337 -8.96 27.36 -48.35
N THR A 338 -8.43 26.58 -49.29
CA THR A 338 -9.07 26.27 -50.57
C THR A 338 -8.92 24.79 -50.90
N ASN A 339 -9.79 24.28 -51.77
CA ASN A 339 -9.75 22.88 -52.23
C ASN A 339 -8.49 22.51 -53.04
N SER A 340 -7.60 23.47 -53.30
CA SER A 340 -6.33 23.25 -54.02
C SER A 340 -5.26 22.57 -53.16
N ILE A 341 -5.37 22.63 -51.83
CA ILE A 341 -4.41 22.04 -50.90
C ILE A 341 -4.75 20.56 -50.68
N GLN A 342 -3.87 19.68 -51.14
CA GLN A 342 -4.07 18.23 -51.05
C GLN A 342 -3.78 17.70 -49.65
N ASN A 343 -4.55 16.69 -49.22
CA ASN A 343 -4.28 16.02 -47.97
C ASN A 343 -3.01 15.14 -48.09
N VAL A 344 -2.21 15.15 -47.03
CA VAL A 344 -0.94 14.41 -46.98
C VAL A 344 -1.12 13.01 -46.41
N GLY A 345 -2.26 12.74 -45.78
CA GLY A 345 -2.65 11.44 -45.28
C GLY A 345 -3.73 11.55 -44.22
N LYS A 346 -3.89 10.51 -43.41
CA LYS A 346 -4.84 10.45 -42.29
C LYS A 346 -4.13 10.29 -40.96
N LEU A 347 -4.56 11.05 -39.97
CA LEU A 347 -4.12 10.90 -38.58
C LEU A 347 -4.53 9.51 -38.06
N VAL A 348 -3.65 8.87 -37.29
CA VAL A 348 -3.90 7.55 -36.69
C VAL A 348 -4.51 7.72 -35.29
N ALA A 349 -5.44 6.86 -34.90
CA ALA A 349 -5.97 6.81 -33.53
C ALA A 349 -4.84 6.68 -32.50
N GLY A 350 -4.92 7.45 -31.42
CA GLY A 350 -3.87 7.59 -30.41
C GLY A 350 -2.80 8.62 -30.74
N THR A 351 -2.83 9.26 -31.92
CA THR A 351 -1.92 10.38 -32.22
C THR A 351 -2.21 11.56 -31.29
N LYS A 352 -1.19 12.07 -30.62
CA LYS A 352 -1.25 13.26 -29.75
C LYS A 352 -0.72 14.48 -30.48
N LEU A 353 -1.45 15.58 -30.43
CA LEU A 353 -1.14 16.84 -31.10
C LEU A 353 -1.15 17.99 -30.10
N GLU A 354 -0.07 18.77 -30.05
CA GLU A 354 -0.03 20.09 -29.38
C GLU A 354 -0.56 21.14 -30.35
N ILE A 355 -1.58 21.90 -29.95
CA ILE A 355 -2.21 22.93 -30.77
C ILE A 355 -1.35 24.20 -30.74
N LEU A 356 -0.85 24.58 -31.91
CA LEU A 356 0.05 25.73 -32.09
C LEU A 356 -0.67 26.97 -32.60
N ASP A 357 -1.67 26.79 -33.47
CA ASP A 357 -2.41 27.86 -34.14
C ASP A 357 -3.81 27.35 -34.51
N GLN A 358 -4.77 28.26 -34.69
CA GLN A 358 -6.13 27.97 -35.12
C GLN A 358 -6.60 29.01 -36.14
N LYS A 359 -7.27 28.55 -37.20
CA LYS A 359 -7.80 29.40 -38.25
C LYS A 359 -9.16 28.90 -38.71
N ASP A 360 -10.08 29.83 -38.90
CA ASP A 360 -11.44 29.54 -39.30
C ASP A 360 -11.62 29.59 -40.82
N VAL A 361 -12.35 28.60 -41.35
CA VAL A 361 -12.84 28.57 -42.73
C VAL A 361 -14.33 28.27 -42.68
N VAL A 362 -15.15 29.29 -42.94
CA VAL A 362 -16.62 29.20 -42.89
C VAL A 362 -17.10 28.69 -41.53
N ASN A 363 -17.50 27.42 -41.42
CA ASN A 363 -18.04 26.78 -40.23
C ASN A 363 -17.11 25.73 -39.62
N VAL A 364 -15.86 25.65 -40.09
CA VAL A 364 -14.85 24.72 -39.59
C VAL A 364 -13.62 25.49 -39.13
N THR A 365 -13.20 25.27 -37.89
CA THR A 365 -11.92 25.73 -37.38
C THR A 365 -10.88 24.66 -37.67
N TYR A 366 -9.81 24.99 -38.37
CA TYR A 366 -8.63 24.14 -38.52
C TYR A 366 -7.60 24.50 -37.47
N ALA A 367 -6.98 23.49 -36.86
CA ALA A 367 -5.87 23.68 -35.95
C ALA A 367 -4.57 23.20 -36.59
N LYS A 368 -3.48 23.94 -36.35
CA LYS A 368 -2.12 23.50 -36.61
C LYS A 368 -1.64 22.72 -35.39
N GLY A 369 -1.46 21.42 -35.55
CA GLY A 369 -1.00 20.52 -34.49
C GLY A 369 0.42 20.03 -34.72
N LYS A 370 1.29 20.13 -33.70
CA LYS A 370 2.58 19.43 -33.67
C LYS A 370 2.40 18.02 -33.12
N ILE A 371 2.79 17.00 -33.88
CA ILE A 371 2.69 15.60 -33.46
C ILE A 371 3.66 15.36 -32.30
N LEU A 372 3.14 15.06 -31.11
CA LEU A 372 3.95 14.67 -29.96
C LEU A 372 4.24 13.17 -29.99
N SER A 373 3.23 12.37 -30.32
CA SER A 373 3.33 10.92 -30.48
C SER A 373 2.30 10.42 -31.50
N GLY A 374 2.57 9.30 -32.16
CA GLY A 374 1.72 8.75 -33.23
C GLY A 374 2.21 9.13 -34.63
N SER A 375 1.29 9.18 -35.61
CA SER A 375 1.68 9.39 -37.01
C SER A 375 0.50 9.78 -37.90
N VAL A 376 0.83 10.34 -39.07
CA VAL A 376 -0.07 10.41 -40.23
C VAL A 376 0.30 9.29 -41.19
N LYS A 377 -0.70 8.59 -41.74
CA LYS A 377 -0.51 7.53 -42.73
C LYS A 377 -1.21 7.82 -44.06
N LYS A 378 -0.55 7.49 -45.17
CA LYS A 378 -1.14 7.47 -46.52
C LYS A 378 -0.88 6.08 -47.11
N ASN A 379 -1.93 5.42 -47.58
CA ASN A 379 -1.87 4.04 -48.11
C ASN A 379 -1.16 3.04 -47.17
N GLY A 380 -1.40 3.15 -45.86
CA GLY A 380 -0.79 2.28 -44.84
C GLY A 380 0.63 2.67 -44.40
N HIS A 381 1.33 3.50 -45.16
CA HIS A 381 2.69 3.96 -44.86
C HIS A 381 2.68 5.24 -44.00
N LYS A 382 3.59 5.32 -43.02
CA LYS A 382 3.78 6.54 -42.23
C LYS A 382 4.40 7.63 -43.10
N VAL A 383 3.75 8.79 -43.16
CA VAL A 383 4.18 9.96 -43.95
C VAL A 383 4.54 11.16 -43.07
N ARG A 384 3.99 11.25 -41.85
CA ARG A 384 4.42 12.20 -40.81
C ARG A 384 4.51 11.48 -39.47
N GLN A 385 5.41 11.95 -38.60
CA GLN A 385 5.70 11.36 -37.29
C GLN A 385 5.94 12.46 -36.26
N ALA A 386 6.23 12.05 -35.02
CA ALA A 386 6.55 12.97 -33.92
C ALA A 386 7.54 14.07 -34.33
N GLY A 387 7.27 15.29 -33.90
CA GLY A 387 8.00 16.52 -34.23
C GLY A 387 7.50 17.25 -35.48
N LYS A 388 6.71 16.62 -36.37
CA LYS A 388 6.13 17.30 -37.55
C LYS A 388 4.83 18.01 -37.22
N GLU A 389 4.58 19.09 -37.94
CA GLU A 389 3.36 19.91 -37.83
C GLU A 389 2.41 19.55 -38.96
N VAL A 390 1.12 19.51 -38.67
CA VAL A 390 0.06 19.31 -39.65
C VAL A 390 -1.17 20.13 -39.30
N TRP A 391 -1.89 20.58 -40.31
CA TRP A 391 -3.22 21.13 -40.16
C TRP A 391 -4.26 20.03 -40.20
N PHE A 392 -5.31 20.16 -39.39
CA PHE A 392 -6.47 19.27 -39.39
C PHE A 392 -7.69 20.03 -38.90
N ALA A 393 -8.88 19.62 -39.33
CA ALA A 393 -10.12 20.20 -38.84
C ALA A 393 -10.33 19.87 -37.34
N TYR A 394 -10.55 20.93 -36.56
CA TYR A 394 -10.50 20.92 -35.11
C TYR A 394 -11.89 21.12 -34.50
N LEU A 395 -12.59 22.19 -34.88
CA LEU A 395 -13.96 22.47 -34.48
C LEU A 395 -14.87 22.55 -35.70
N LYS A 396 -16.16 22.28 -35.49
CA LYS A 396 -17.21 22.58 -36.45
C LYS A 396 -18.37 23.24 -35.70
N ASP A 397 -18.79 24.40 -36.17
CA ASP A 397 -19.81 25.23 -35.51
C ASP A 397 -19.47 25.53 -34.03
N GLY A 398 -18.18 25.74 -33.73
CA GLY A 398 -17.66 25.99 -32.37
C GLY A 398 -17.51 24.75 -31.48
N GLU A 399 -17.97 23.57 -31.93
CA GLU A 399 -17.94 22.33 -31.16
C GLU A 399 -16.83 21.37 -31.63
N PRO A 400 -16.30 20.48 -30.77
CA PRO A 400 -15.33 19.46 -31.16
C PRO A 400 -15.81 18.66 -32.36
N TYR A 401 -14.97 18.59 -33.40
CA TYR A 401 -15.34 17.97 -34.67
C TYR A 401 -15.77 16.51 -34.50
N LYS A 402 -16.87 16.13 -35.16
CA LYS A 402 -17.44 14.77 -35.12
C LYS A 402 -17.32 14.11 -36.49
N ASN A 403 -17.07 12.80 -36.53
CA ASN A 403 -17.08 12.04 -37.78
C ASN A 403 -18.52 11.74 -38.26
N SER A 404 -18.64 11.00 -39.35
CA SER A 404 -19.92 10.59 -39.94
C SER A 404 -20.77 9.65 -39.07
N LYS A 405 -20.21 9.12 -37.96
CA LYS A 405 -20.88 8.27 -36.96
C LYS A 405 -21.11 9.02 -35.64
N PRO A 406 -21.44 10.32 -35.72
CA PRO A 406 -21.39 11.32 -34.63
C PRO A 406 -20.33 11.22 -33.53
N ALA A 407 -19.22 10.50 -33.73
CA ALA A 407 -18.20 10.31 -32.70
C ALA A 407 -17.18 11.44 -32.73
N ARG A 408 -16.77 11.93 -31.55
CA ARG A 408 -15.68 12.91 -31.44
C ARG A 408 -14.39 12.31 -32.01
N ILE A 409 -13.75 13.04 -32.93
CA ILE A 409 -12.54 12.54 -33.60
C ILE A 409 -11.30 12.66 -32.72
N TRP A 410 -11.37 13.55 -31.72
CA TRP A 410 -10.32 13.82 -30.75
C TRP A 410 -10.92 14.13 -29.39
N LEU A 411 -10.15 13.92 -28.32
CA LEU A 411 -10.45 14.43 -26.98
C LEU A 411 -9.35 15.40 -26.56
N ALA A 412 -9.73 16.50 -25.92
CA ALA A 412 -8.76 17.37 -25.26
C ALA A 412 -8.08 16.57 -24.15
N ASP A 413 -6.75 16.61 -24.14
CA ASP A 413 -5.98 16.12 -23.01
C ASP A 413 -6.17 17.17 -21.88
N PRO A 414 -6.45 16.73 -20.64
CA PRO A 414 -6.62 17.65 -19.53
C PRO A 414 -5.32 18.43 -19.31
N ILE A 415 -5.44 19.72 -19.00
CA ILE A 415 -4.32 20.53 -18.55
C ILE A 415 -3.87 19.94 -17.20
N PRO A 416 -2.59 19.59 -17.04
CA PRO A 416 -2.11 19.02 -15.78
C PRO A 416 -2.28 20.04 -14.65
N GLU A 417 -2.85 19.60 -13.53
CA GLU A 417 -2.94 20.40 -12.31
C GLU A 417 -1.96 19.87 -11.26
N ARG A 418 -1.27 20.77 -10.56
CA ARG A 418 -0.35 20.39 -9.47
C ARG A 418 -1.17 19.83 -8.31
N LEU A 419 -0.85 18.61 -7.90
CA LEU A 419 -1.51 17.95 -6.77
C LEU A 419 -1.14 18.64 -5.45
N LYS A 420 -2.13 19.14 -4.72
CA LYS A 420 -1.91 19.73 -3.39
C LYS A 420 -1.62 18.65 -2.35
N PRO A 421 -0.57 18.80 -1.54
CA PRO A 421 -0.31 17.91 -0.41
C PRO A 421 -1.45 17.93 0.60
N LYS A 422 -1.81 16.76 1.13
CA LYS A 422 -2.96 16.60 2.05
C LYS A 422 -2.64 16.96 3.50
N TYR A 423 -1.37 17.24 3.81
CA TYR A 423 -0.92 17.56 5.17
C TYR A 423 -1.04 19.04 5.52
N TRP A 424 -1.39 19.91 4.56
CA TRP A 424 -1.60 21.31 4.86
C TRP A 424 -2.79 21.51 5.79
N GLN A 425 -2.60 22.38 6.78
CA GLN A 425 -3.62 22.79 7.72
C GLN A 425 -4.16 24.17 7.38
N GLY A 426 -5.46 24.35 7.61
CA GLY A 426 -6.13 25.63 7.41
C GLY A 426 -7.64 25.47 7.34
N LYS A 427 -8.29 26.49 6.77
CA LYS A 427 -9.73 26.51 6.60
C LYS A 427 -10.13 25.62 5.44
N VAL A 428 -11.20 24.87 5.64
CA VAL A 428 -11.79 24.02 4.63
C VAL A 428 -13.13 24.59 4.24
N LYS A 429 -13.37 24.70 2.94
CA LYS A 429 -14.70 24.96 2.38
C LYS A 429 -15.13 23.75 1.56
N GLY A 430 -16.01 22.94 2.12
CA GLY A 430 -16.51 21.72 1.54
C GLY A 430 -17.90 21.84 0.97
N THR A 431 -18.23 20.98 0.00
CA THR A 431 -19.56 20.87 -0.61
C THR A 431 -20.11 19.47 -0.34
N ALA A 432 -21.29 19.38 0.26
CA ALA A 432 -21.97 18.11 0.49
C ALA A 432 -22.29 17.40 -0.84
N LEU A 433 -21.85 16.15 -0.99
CA LEU A 433 -22.14 15.31 -2.16
C LEU A 433 -23.41 14.48 -1.96
N LYS A 434 -23.70 14.12 -0.72
CA LYS A 434 -24.86 13.32 -0.28
C LYS A 434 -25.58 14.07 0.83
N ARG A 435 -26.74 13.54 1.26
CA ARG A 435 -27.38 14.03 2.48
C ARG A 435 -26.46 13.73 3.67
N LEU A 436 -26.17 14.74 4.49
CA LEU A 436 -25.29 14.59 5.65
C LEU A 436 -26.10 14.64 6.92
N ASP A 437 -26.00 13.57 7.71
CA ASP A 437 -26.45 13.61 9.10
C ASP A 437 -25.60 14.60 9.88
N ILE A 438 -26.26 15.35 10.77
CA ILE A 438 -25.59 16.28 11.68
C ILE A 438 -25.66 15.73 13.11
N TYR A 439 -24.60 15.99 13.87
CA TYR A 439 -24.36 15.47 15.20
C TYR A 439 -24.09 16.61 16.17
N GLN A 440 -24.43 16.39 17.44
CA GLN A 440 -24.05 17.27 18.54
C GLN A 440 -22.54 17.19 18.81
N ASP A 441 -22.03 18.05 19.71
CA ASP A 441 -20.66 17.95 20.18
C ASP A 441 -20.40 16.57 20.83
N PRO A 442 -19.27 15.90 20.54
CA PRO A 442 -18.87 14.70 21.25
C PRO A 442 -18.55 15.04 22.71
N VAL A 443 -18.78 14.08 23.61
CA VAL A 443 -18.45 14.24 25.03
C VAL A 443 -16.94 14.46 25.21
N SER A 444 -16.11 13.83 24.36
CA SER A 444 -14.67 14.04 24.28
C SER A 444 -14.24 14.13 22.81
N ALA A 445 -13.66 15.27 22.43
CA ALA A 445 -13.16 15.52 21.08
C ALA A 445 -11.73 14.94 20.92
N GLN A 446 -11.62 13.61 20.88
CA GLN A 446 -10.36 12.89 20.68
C GLN A 446 -10.54 11.72 19.71
N ASN A 447 -9.50 11.40 18.94
CA ASN A 447 -9.53 10.25 18.03
C ASN A 447 -9.90 8.96 18.77
N GLY A 448 -10.77 8.14 18.16
CA GLY A 448 -11.28 6.89 18.70
C GLY A 448 -12.48 7.02 19.65
N GLN A 449 -12.82 8.23 20.10
CA GLN A 449 -13.97 8.46 21.00
C GLN A 449 -15.31 8.43 20.26
N PRO A 450 -16.44 8.15 20.96
CA PRO A 450 -17.78 8.23 20.36
C PRO A 450 -18.10 9.62 19.80
N SER A 451 -18.80 9.66 18.67
CA SER A 451 -19.39 10.90 18.16
C SER A 451 -20.46 11.43 19.11
N GLY A 452 -20.81 12.71 19.00
CA GLY A 452 -22.02 13.23 19.64
C GLY A 452 -23.29 12.57 19.12
N ALA A 453 -24.41 12.78 19.82
CA ALA A 453 -25.70 12.23 19.41
C ALA A 453 -26.16 12.83 18.07
N LYS A 454 -26.75 12.00 17.19
CA LYS A 454 -27.35 12.45 15.93
C LYS A 454 -28.56 13.35 16.20
N MET A 455 -28.66 14.48 15.51
CA MET A 455 -29.75 15.46 15.72
C MET A 455 -31.03 15.09 14.93
N GLY A 456 -31.69 14.00 15.35
CA GLY A 456 -32.99 13.58 14.81
C GLY A 456 -32.95 13.28 13.30
N THR A 457 -33.97 13.75 12.57
CA THR A 457 -34.08 13.60 11.10
C THR A 457 -33.43 14.74 10.33
N LEU A 458 -32.74 15.68 11.00
CA LEU A 458 -32.18 16.86 10.37
C LEU A 458 -30.92 16.48 9.58
N GLN A 459 -30.89 16.81 8.29
CA GLN A 459 -29.78 16.52 7.39
C GLN A 459 -29.45 17.72 6.52
N LEU A 460 -28.18 17.94 6.18
CA LEU A 460 -27.83 18.88 5.11
C LEU A 460 -28.16 18.27 3.75
N THR A 461 -28.71 19.07 2.84
CA THR A 461 -28.93 18.62 1.47
C THR A 461 -27.61 18.59 0.68
N PRO A 462 -27.51 17.76 -0.36
CA PRO A 462 -26.45 17.89 -1.36
C PRO A 462 -26.29 19.35 -1.84
N GLN A 463 -25.06 19.72 -2.23
CA GLN A 463 -24.62 21.06 -2.62
C GLN A 463 -24.57 22.11 -1.50
N SER A 464 -24.93 21.75 -0.27
CA SER A 464 -24.69 22.60 0.90
C SER A 464 -23.20 22.81 1.12
N VAL A 465 -22.81 24.05 1.42
CA VAL A 465 -21.43 24.41 1.72
C VAL A 465 -21.19 24.26 3.22
N LEU A 466 -20.15 23.52 3.60
CA LEU A 466 -19.67 23.38 4.98
C LEU A 466 -18.33 24.09 5.12
N GLU A 467 -18.10 24.73 6.26
CA GLU A 467 -16.80 25.30 6.62
C GLU A 467 -16.32 24.68 7.94
N PHE A 468 -15.04 24.27 7.98
CA PHE A 468 -14.40 23.70 9.17
C PHE A 468 -12.89 23.89 9.13
N GLU A 469 -12.21 23.70 10.26
CA GLU A 469 -10.75 23.76 10.36
C GLU A 469 -10.16 22.35 10.18
N SER A 470 -9.22 22.16 9.24
CA SER A 470 -8.70 20.82 8.92
C SER A 470 -7.92 20.19 10.07
N LYS A 471 -7.32 21.00 10.96
CA LYS A 471 -6.62 20.55 12.17
C LYS A 471 -7.57 19.95 13.22
N ASP A 472 -8.86 20.29 13.17
CA ASP A 472 -9.86 19.86 14.14
C ASP A 472 -10.63 18.62 13.64
N VAL A 473 -10.22 18.04 12.51
CA VAL A 473 -10.79 16.80 11.97
C VAL A 473 -10.33 15.62 12.82
N LEU A 474 -11.29 14.86 13.35
CA LEU A 474 -11.07 13.70 14.20
C LEU A 474 -11.66 12.44 13.59
N ASN A 475 -11.07 11.30 13.93
CA ASN A 475 -11.61 9.97 13.67
C ASN A 475 -12.50 9.56 14.85
N LEU A 476 -13.81 9.74 14.76
CA LEU A 476 -14.77 9.44 15.84
C LEU A 476 -15.57 8.18 15.55
N ASN A 477 -16.00 7.47 16.59
CA ASN A 477 -16.84 6.28 16.47
C ASN A 477 -18.31 6.69 16.29
N VAL A 478 -18.81 6.51 15.08
CA VAL A 478 -20.23 6.69 14.71
C VAL A 478 -20.87 5.31 14.59
N SER A 479 -21.72 4.94 15.54
CA SER A 479 -22.48 3.68 15.53
C SER A 479 -21.62 2.42 15.32
N GLY A 480 -20.47 2.33 15.99
CA GLY A 480 -19.55 1.19 15.92
C GLY A 480 -18.53 1.28 14.79
N THR A 481 -18.54 2.34 13.97
CA THR A 481 -17.54 2.53 12.90
C THR A 481 -16.79 3.84 13.05
N ILE A 482 -15.47 3.80 12.90
CA ILE A 482 -14.64 5.01 12.89
C ILE A 482 -14.88 5.79 11.60
N ARG A 483 -15.18 7.09 11.73
CA ARG A 483 -15.45 8.02 10.63
C ARG A 483 -14.66 9.31 10.83
N ARG A 484 -14.20 9.93 9.73
CA ARG A 484 -13.64 11.30 9.80
C ARG A 484 -14.76 12.31 9.98
N MET A 485 -14.72 13.02 11.10
CA MET A 485 -15.70 14.04 11.46
C MET A 485 -15.03 15.36 11.79
N ALA A 486 -15.74 16.46 11.56
CA ALA A 486 -15.30 17.79 11.96
C ALA A 486 -16.47 18.59 12.53
N LYS A 487 -16.15 19.56 13.38
CA LYS A 487 -17.08 20.62 13.77
C LYS A 487 -17.19 21.61 12.62
N CYS A 488 -18.38 21.75 12.07
CA CYS A 488 -18.68 22.53 10.88
C CYS A 488 -19.65 23.67 11.18
N THR A 489 -19.56 24.72 10.37
CA THR A 489 -20.65 25.67 10.10
C THR A 489 -21.15 25.41 8.67
N SER A 490 -22.36 25.89 8.32
CA SER A 490 -22.86 25.76 6.95
C SER A 490 -23.77 26.91 6.54
N SER A 491 -23.75 27.24 5.25
CA SER A 491 -24.62 28.21 4.59
C SER A 491 -25.66 27.54 3.65
N GLY A 492 -25.82 26.21 3.76
CA GLY A 492 -26.69 25.41 2.90
C GLY A 492 -28.10 25.17 3.42
N SER A 493 -28.91 24.47 2.61
CA SER A 493 -30.29 24.09 2.97
C SER A 493 -30.33 22.77 3.74
N VAL A 494 -31.33 22.62 4.61
CA VAL A 494 -31.57 21.39 5.39
C VAL A 494 -32.81 20.65 4.91
N ALA A 495 -32.78 19.32 5.03
CA ALA A 495 -33.94 18.44 4.90
C ALA A 495 -34.33 17.91 6.29
N GLY A 496 -35.63 17.89 6.59
CA GLY A 496 -36.19 17.45 7.89
C GLY A 496 -36.77 18.60 8.72
N ASN A 497 -37.46 18.25 9.81
CA ASN A 497 -38.06 19.24 10.73
C ASN A 497 -37.01 19.79 11.71
N GLY A 498 -36.81 21.11 11.71
CA GLY A 498 -35.92 21.81 12.65
C GLY A 498 -35.08 22.90 11.97
N ASN A 499 -34.38 23.72 12.78
CA ASN A 499 -33.44 24.73 12.30
C ASN A 499 -32.00 24.22 12.42
N LEU A 500 -31.15 24.57 11.46
CA LEU A 500 -29.73 24.23 11.50
C LEU A 500 -29.04 25.01 12.65
N PRO A 501 -28.29 24.35 13.54
CA PRO A 501 -27.55 25.04 14.59
C PRO A 501 -26.37 25.84 14.02
N PRO A 502 -25.88 26.87 14.72
CA PRO A 502 -24.74 27.69 14.27
C PRO A 502 -23.46 26.89 14.01
N SER A 503 -23.27 25.79 14.74
CA SER A 503 -22.24 24.79 14.47
C SER A 503 -22.74 23.40 14.83
N PHE A 504 -22.21 22.37 14.18
CA PHE A 504 -22.57 20.96 14.37
C PHE A 504 -21.41 20.07 13.94
N TRP A 505 -21.40 18.81 14.37
CA TRP A 505 -20.47 17.82 13.85
C TRP A 505 -21.05 17.10 12.63
N ALA A 506 -20.24 16.86 11.62
CA ALA A 506 -20.63 16.10 10.43
C ALA A 506 -19.50 15.18 9.97
N ILE A 507 -19.86 14.14 9.21
CA ILE A 507 -18.89 13.28 8.53
C ILE A 507 -18.34 14.05 7.32
N VAL A 508 -17.01 14.17 7.25
CA VAL A 508 -16.29 14.96 6.23
C VAL A 508 -15.40 14.10 5.34
N GLU A 509 -15.67 12.81 5.22
CA GLU A 509 -14.93 11.95 4.29
C GLU A 509 -15.26 12.33 2.84
N ASN A 510 -14.31 12.14 1.92
CA ASN A 510 -14.42 12.62 0.53
C ASN A 510 -15.61 12.02 -0.25
N GLU A 511 -16.18 10.89 0.21
CA GLU A 511 -17.38 10.30 -0.38
C GLU A 511 -18.69 11.01 0.04
N TYR A 512 -18.62 11.86 1.07
CA TYR A 512 -19.73 12.63 1.64
C TYR A 512 -19.57 14.13 1.37
N VAL A 513 -18.35 14.65 1.42
CA VAL A 513 -18.05 16.07 1.24
C VAL A 513 -16.88 16.22 0.26
N ALA A 514 -17.06 16.98 -0.81
CA ALA A 514 -15.95 17.40 -1.68
C ALA A 514 -15.33 18.67 -1.11
N TRP A 515 -14.08 18.61 -0.67
CA TRP A 515 -13.42 19.75 -0.05
C TRP A 515 -11.91 19.77 -0.32
N ASP A 516 -11.34 20.97 -0.20
CA ASP A 516 -9.91 21.24 -0.28
C ASP A 516 -9.50 22.18 0.86
N VAL A 517 -8.23 22.13 1.27
CA VAL A 517 -7.70 22.99 2.34
C VAL A 517 -7.21 24.29 1.74
N ILE A 518 -7.61 25.40 2.37
CA ILE A 518 -7.02 26.73 2.16
C ILE A 518 -6.10 27.00 3.35
N PRO A 519 -4.76 26.92 3.17
CA PRO A 519 -3.83 27.18 4.25
C PRO A 519 -4.00 28.60 4.78
N THR A 520 -3.90 28.75 6.11
CA THR A 520 -4.05 30.05 6.79
C THR A 520 -2.79 30.52 7.49
N ASN A 521 -1.79 29.65 7.62
CA ASN A 521 -0.50 29.96 8.22
C ASN A 521 0.60 29.74 7.18
N PHE A 522 1.30 30.83 6.84
CA PHE A 522 2.38 30.86 5.88
C PHE A 522 3.66 31.33 6.55
N ASP A 523 4.80 30.93 5.98
CA ASP A 523 6.15 31.40 6.35
C ASP A 523 6.60 31.10 7.79
N ALA A 524 5.83 30.31 8.53
CA ALA A 524 6.14 29.82 9.87
C ALA A 524 6.15 28.29 9.91
N VAL A 525 6.89 27.73 10.88
CA VAL A 525 6.84 26.28 11.15
C VAL A 525 5.51 25.95 11.82
N VAL A 526 4.79 25.01 11.22
CA VAL A 526 3.51 24.52 11.71
C VAL A 526 3.71 23.10 12.24
N PRO A 527 3.50 22.85 13.55
CA PRO A 527 3.48 21.49 14.08
C PRO A 527 2.27 20.73 13.53
N ALA A 528 2.48 19.46 13.20
CA ALA A 528 1.48 18.59 12.60
C ALA A 528 1.46 17.21 13.25
N SER A 529 0.40 16.45 12.96
CA SER A 529 0.23 15.07 13.40
C SER A 529 -0.65 14.35 12.37
N ILE A 530 -0.15 14.29 11.14
CA ILE A 530 -0.94 13.83 9.98
C ILE A 530 -0.27 12.60 9.38
N GLY A 531 -0.97 11.47 9.40
CA GLY A 531 -0.49 10.25 8.77
C GLY A 531 -0.30 10.43 7.26
N ILE A 532 0.81 9.93 6.75
CA ILE A 532 1.19 9.97 5.33
C ILE A 532 1.71 8.60 4.90
N LYS A 533 1.41 8.21 3.66
CA LYS A 533 1.84 6.92 3.09
C LYS A 533 2.98 7.10 2.10
N ALA A 534 3.82 6.08 1.98
CA ALA A 534 4.83 6.03 0.94
C ALA A 534 4.18 6.22 -0.44
N GLY A 535 4.71 7.14 -1.23
CA GLY A 535 4.16 7.53 -2.54
C GLY A 535 3.14 8.67 -2.51
N ASP A 536 2.65 9.10 -1.34
CA ASP A 536 1.77 10.28 -1.25
C ASP A 536 2.53 11.57 -1.67
N PRO A 537 1.86 12.53 -2.33
CA PRO A 537 2.47 13.80 -2.70
C PRO A 537 2.97 14.60 -1.49
N ILE A 538 4.25 15.00 -1.54
CA ILE A 538 4.88 15.93 -0.60
C ILE A 538 4.84 17.36 -1.15
N GLY A 539 5.11 17.55 -2.43
CA GLY A 539 5.11 18.88 -3.07
C GLY A 539 5.79 18.83 -4.42
N TYR A 540 6.14 20.00 -4.96
CA TYR A 540 6.86 20.14 -6.24
C TYR A 540 8.19 20.87 -6.01
N LEU A 541 9.08 20.83 -7.00
CA LEU A 541 10.36 21.53 -6.93
C LEU A 541 10.14 23.04 -6.81
N GLY A 542 10.72 23.67 -5.79
CA GLY A 542 10.69 25.12 -5.63
C GLY A 542 11.86 25.79 -6.36
N GLN A 543 11.64 27.03 -6.82
CA GLN A 543 12.70 27.84 -7.40
C GLN A 543 13.70 28.29 -6.33
N THR A 544 14.99 28.22 -6.67
CA THR A 544 16.09 28.85 -5.94
C THR A 544 17.00 29.58 -6.93
N GLN A 545 17.21 30.86 -6.67
CA GLN A 545 18.15 31.71 -7.41
C GLN A 545 19.40 31.92 -6.56
N ASN A 546 20.56 31.59 -7.12
CA ASN A 546 21.86 31.74 -6.47
C ASN A 546 22.71 32.75 -7.23
N LEU A 547 23.61 33.43 -6.52
CA LEU A 547 24.63 34.27 -7.12
C LEU A 547 25.68 33.41 -7.84
N THR A 548 26.19 33.90 -8.95
CA THR A 548 27.32 33.28 -9.67
C THR A 548 28.64 34.01 -9.43
N GLY A 549 28.60 35.15 -8.74
CA GLY A 549 29.76 35.98 -8.43
C GLY A 549 29.38 37.31 -7.78
N GLU A 550 30.39 38.05 -7.32
CA GLU A 550 30.27 39.35 -6.65
C GLU A 550 29.77 40.47 -7.58
N ASP A 551 29.83 40.24 -8.90
CA ASP A 551 29.25 41.09 -9.95
C ASP A 551 27.72 41.05 -9.98
N GLY A 552 27.10 40.13 -9.25
CA GLY A 552 25.67 39.95 -9.15
C GLY A 552 25.07 39.12 -10.28
N GLY A 553 25.86 38.33 -11.00
CA GLY A 553 25.34 37.29 -11.89
C GLY A 553 24.41 36.32 -11.14
N VAL A 554 23.36 35.83 -11.80
CA VAL A 554 22.35 34.96 -11.16
C VAL A 554 22.11 33.72 -11.99
N SER A 555 22.13 32.57 -11.32
CA SER A 555 21.66 31.29 -11.82
C SER A 555 20.32 30.95 -11.17
N SER A 556 19.43 30.30 -11.91
CA SER A 556 18.12 29.88 -11.40
C SER A 556 17.92 28.40 -11.68
N LYS A 557 17.48 27.66 -10.66
CA LYS A 557 17.07 26.26 -10.80
C LYS A 557 15.84 25.96 -9.96
N TYR A 558 15.10 24.92 -10.32
CA TYR A 558 14.05 24.34 -9.49
C TYR A 558 14.63 23.10 -8.81
N GLN A 559 14.52 23.02 -7.49
CA GLN A 559 15.07 21.89 -6.74
C GLN A 559 14.32 21.63 -5.43
N VAL A 560 14.53 20.44 -4.89
CA VAL A 560 14.23 20.07 -3.51
C VAL A 560 15.51 19.49 -2.90
N HIS A 561 15.76 19.76 -1.63
CA HIS A 561 16.77 19.06 -0.84
C HIS A 561 16.06 17.97 -0.02
N VAL A 562 16.52 16.73 -0.12
CA VAL A 562 15.93 15.57 0.55
C VAL A 562 16.95 14.94 1.47
N GLU A 563 16.57 14.78 2.74
CA GLU A 563 17.43 14.27 3.80
C GLU A 563 16.76 13.10 4.52
N ILE A 564 17.54 12.12 4.96
CA ILE A 564 17.09 11.12 5.94
C ILE A 564 18.04 11.14 7.13
N PHE A 565 17.49 11.34 8.33
CA PHE A 565 18.29 11.40 9.54
C PHE A 565 17.62 10.78 10.76
N THR A 566 18.39 10.50 11.80
CA THR A 566 17.88 10.10 13.11
C THR A 566 18.73 10.67 14.24
N ALA A 567 18.08 10.94 15.37
CA ALA A 567 18.72 11.33 16.62
C ALA A 567 18.85 10.17 17.61
N GLU A 568 18.53 8.94 17.19
CA GLU A 568 18.59 7.77 18.06
C GLU A 568 20.04 7.33 18.33
N SER A 569 20.32 6.97 19.58
CA SER A 569 21.66 6.51 19.99
C SER A 569 21.94 5.04 19.66
N ASN A 570 20.89 4.25 19.38
CA ASN A 570 21.00 2.81 19.10
C ASN A 570 21.20 2.49 17.61
N VAL A 571 21.55 3.47 16.77
CA VAL A 571 21.84 3.26 15.34
C VAL A 571 22.87 2.15 15.13
N ILE A 572 23.92 2.11 15.95
CA ILE A 572 24.94 1.05 15.85
C ILE A 572 24.32 -0.34 16.08
N GLU A 573 23.46 -0.52 17.08
CA GLU A 573 22.77 -1.80 17.33
C GLU A 573 21.86 -2.22 16.18
N PHE A 574 21.25 -1.25 15.50
CA PHE A 574 20.43 -1.47 14.31
C PHE A 574 21.26 -1.96 13.12
N LEU A 575 22.45 -1.38 12.91
CA LEU A 575 23.37 -1.78 11.83
C LEU A 575 23.99 -3.16 12.04
N GLU A 576 24.18 -3.56 13.31
CA GLU A 576 24.76 -4.85 13.71
C GLU A 576 23.74 -6.00 13.75
N ASN A 577 22.47 -5.76 13.40
CA ASN A 577 21.40 -6.77 13.43
C ASN A 577 21.33 -7.51 14.79
N THR A 578 21.34 -6.78 15.91
CA THR A 578 21.37 -7.39 17.25
C THR A 578 20.16 -8.27 17.57
N ALA A 579 19.04 -8.11 16.83
CA ALA A 579 17.91 -9.04 16.88
C ALA A 579 18.18 -10.40 16.21
N GLY A 580 19.29 -10.55 15.48
CA GLY A 580 19.72 -11.78 14.81
C GLY A 580 18.76 -12.26 13.73
N LEU A 581 18.16 -11.33 12.98
CA LEU A 581 17.17 -11.67 11.96
C LEU A 581 17.83 -12.38 10.80
N LYS A 582 17.29 -13.56 10.44
CA LYS A 582 17.70 -14.35 9.25
C LYS A 582 16.63 -14.40 8.16
N ILE A 583 15.61 -13.56 8.31
CA ILE A 583 14.47 -13.40 7.41
C ILE A 583 14.68 -12.20 6.47
N GLY A 584 13.84 -12.11 5.44
CA GLY A 584 13.95 -11.08 4.42
C GLY A 584 14.94 -11.46 3.31
N LYS A 585 15.42 -10.45 2.60
CA LYS A 585 16.34 -10.65 1.47
C LYS A 585 17.68 -11.21 1.93
N LYS A 586 18.20 -12.18 1.18
CA LYS A 586 19.43 -12.92 1.49
C LYS A 586 20.56 -12.57 0.53
N TYR A 587 21.76 -12.54 1.08
CA TYR A 587 22.99 -12.27 0.36
C TYR A 587 24.02 -13.33 0.68
N LEU A 588 24.80 -13.68 -0.33
CA LEU A 588 26.00 -14.46 -0.20
C LEU A 588 27.13 -13.51 0.22
N HIS A 589 27.67 -13.72 1.41
CA HIS A 589 28.76 -12.92 1.95
C HIS A 589 30.09 -13.56 1.60
N LEU A 590 30.92 -12.83 0.85
CA LEU A 590 32.24 -13.26 0.41
C LEU A 590 33.28 -12.39 1.10
N LEU A 591 34.13 -13.01 1.91
CA LEU A 591 35.21 -12.32 2.59
C LEU A 591 36.36 -12.00 1.63
N ALA A 592 37.10 -10.93 1.94
CA ALA A 592 38.41 -10.71 1.31
C ALA A 592 39.30 -11.94 1.48
N GLY A 593 39.98 -12.34 0.41
CA GLY A 593 40.79 -13.57 0.35
C GLY A 593 40.02 -14.84 -0.03
N ALA A 594 38.69 -14.79 -0.18
CA ALA A 594 37.92 -15.97 -0.60
C ALA A 594 38.32 -16.43 -2.01
N GLU A 595 38.48 -17.76 -2.18
CA GLU A 595 38.88 -18.35 -3.46
C GLU A 595 37.67 -18.68 -4.34
N LEU A 596 37.60 -18.00 -5.49
CA LEU A 596 36.64 -18.29 -6.54
C LEU A 596 37.24 -19.28 -7.54
N LYS A 597 36.69 -20.48 -7.59
CA LYS A 597 37.08 -21.49 -8.60
C LYS A 597 36.66 -21.02 -9.99
N LYS A 598 37.55 -21.10 -10.98
CA LYS A 598 37.23 -20.78 -12.37
C LYS A 598 36.28 -21.82 -12.96
N ARG A 599 35.36 -21.37 -13.83
CA ARG A 599 34.42 -22.25 -14.53
C ARG A 599 35.12 -22.92 -15.71
N ALA A 600 34.88 -24.23 -15.89
CA ALA A 600 35.41 -24.99 -17.02
C ALA A 600 35.08 -24.32 -18.37
N PRO A 601 36.02 -24.31 -19.34
CA PRO A 601 37.27 -25.08 -19.38
C PRO A 601 38.46 -24.40 -18.66
N ALA A 602 38.27 -23.21 -18.08
CA ALA A 602 39.35 -22.53 -17.36
C ALA A 602 39.66 -23.24 -16.03
N THR A 603 40.94 -23.42 -15.73
CA THR A 603 41.42 -24.10 -14.51
C THR A 603 42.04 -23.10 -13.53
N GLY A 604 41.98 -23.42 -12.24
CA GLY A 604 42.54 -22.60 -11.14
C GLY A 604 41.48 -21.83 -10.36
N SER A 605 41.94 -20.94 -9.48
CA SER A 605 41.10 -20.04 -8.68
C SER A 605 41.56 -18.59 -8.81
N THR A 606 40.70 -17.66 -8.42
CA THR A 606 41.00 -16.24 -8.24
C THR A 606 40.63 -15.85 -6.82
N GLN A 607 41.53 -15.21 -6.09
CA GLN A 607 41.24 -14.68 -4.75
C GLN A 607 40.62 -13.29 -4.87
N LEU A 608 39.59 -13.05 -4.06
CA LEU A 608 38.99 -11.73 -3.90
C LEU A 608 39.90 -10.81 -3.08
N LYS A 609 39.98 -9.53 -3.46
CA LYS A 609 40.74 -8.52 -2.71
C LYS A 609 39.90 -7.83 -1.65
N LYS A 610 38.60 -7.72 -1.86
CA LYS A 610 37.65 -7.01 -1.00
C LYS A 610 36.54 -7.95 -0.55
N GLU A 611 35.83 -7.51 0.49
CA GLU A 611 34.56 -8.10 0.90
C GLU A 611 33.46 -7.78 -0.13
N HIS A 612 32.55 -8.73 -0.36
CA HIS A 612 31.40 -8.54 -1.24
C HIS A 612 30.14 -9.19 -0.65
N ALA A 613 29.00 -8.50 -0.79
CA ALA A 613 27.69 -9.07 -0.51
C ALA A 613 26.89 -9.19 -1.81
N ILE A 614 26.70 -10.41 -2.29
CA ILE A 614 26.00 -10.68 -3.55
C ILE A 614 24.59 -11.13 -3.25
N GLU A 615 23.59 -10.42 -3.77
CA GLU A 615 22.21 -10.88 -3.66
C GLU A 615 22.06 -12.30 -4.19
N LEU A 616 21.45 -13.19 -3.40
CA LEU A 616 21.40 -14.61 -3.71
C LEU A 616 20.69 -14.91 -5.04
N THR A 617 19.75 -14.06 -5.47
CA THR A 617 19.06 -14.16 -6.77
C THR A 617 20.00 -13.92 -7.96
N LYS A 618 21.09 -13.16 -7.76
CA LYS A 618 22.15 -12.91 -8.76
C LYS A 618 23.25 -13.98 -8.73
N ALA A 619 23.20 -14.92 -7.80
CA ALA A 619 24.17 -15.98 -7.62
C ALA A 619 23.56 -17.37 -7.92
N PRO A 620 23.34 -17.73 -9.19
CA PRO A 620 22.65 -18.97 -9.53
C PRO A 620 23.41 -20.21 -9.04
N LEU A 621 22.66 -21.22 -8.61
CA LEU A 621 23.20 -22.50 -8.18
C LEU A 621 23.54 -23.38 -9.39
N ILE A 622 24.73 -23.93 -9.43
CA ILE A 622 25.16 -24.90 -10.45
C ILE A 622 25.77 -26.14 -9.81
N LYS A 623 25.70 -27.28 -10.53
CA LYS A 623 26.34 -28.53 -10.12
C LYS A 623 27.61 -28.77 -10.92
N GLU A 624 28.71 -29.03 -10.24
CA GLU A 624 29.98 -29.40 -10.87
C GLU A 624 30.69 -30.47 -10.04
N GLY A 625 31.01 -31.62 -10.65
CA GLY A 625 31.66 -32.72 -9.95
C GLY A 625 30.84 -33.35 -8.81
N GLY A 626 29.51 -33.23 -8.84
CA GLY A 626 28.61 -33.75 -7.81
C GLY A 626 28.34 -32.78 -6.64
N GLU A 627 29.02 -31.63 -6.61
CA GLU A 627 28.89 -30.61 -5.57
C GLU A 627 28.09 -29.40 -6.08
N ASP A 628 27.37 -28.73 -5.16
CA ASP A 628 26.63 -27.50 -5.43
C ASP A 628 27.53 -26.26 -5.26
N TYR A 629 27.55 -25.38 -6.26
CA TYR A 629 28.28 -24.11 -6.26
C TYR A 629 27.34 -22.95 -6.53
N TYR A 630 27.61 -21.81 -5.91
CA TYR A 630 27.08 -20.53 -6.37
C TYR A 630 27.99 -19.96 -7.46
N GLN A 631 27.41 -19.60 -8.59
CA GLN A 631 28.12 -18.81 -9.61
C GLN A 631 28.03 -17.34 -9.24
N VAL A 632 29.18 -16.68 -9.09
CA VAL A 632 29.28 -15.30 -8.61
C VAL A 632 30.05 -14.44 -9.60
N SER A 633 29.73 -13.15 -9.61
CA SER A 633 30.42 -12.13 -10.38
C SER A 633 30.45 -10.84 -9.59
N VAL A 634 31.64 -10.31 -9.36
CA VAL A 634 31.89 -9.05 -8.62
C VAL A 634 32.82 -8.15 -9.43
N VAL A 635 32.88 -6.87 -9.09
CA VAL A 635 33.81 -5.92 -9.70
C VAL A 635 34.83 -5.51 -8.64
N GLU A 636 36.11 -5.63 -8.97
CA GLU A 636 37.21 -5.15 -8.12
C GLU A 636 38.15 -4.29 -8.96
N ASP A 637 38.36 -3.05 -8.54
CA ASP A 637 39.27 -2.10 -9.21
C ASP A 637 38.93 -1.93 -10.70
N GLY A 638 37.61 -1.88 -11.00
CA GLY A 638 37.08 -1.78 -12.37
C GLY A 638 37.12 -3.06 -13.20
N LEU A 639 37.60 -4.19 -12.66
CA LEU A 639 37.69 -5.46 -13.36
C LEU A 639 36.63 -6.45 -12.87
N LEU A 640 35.95 -7.12 -13.82
CA LEU A 640 34.99 -8.15 -13.52
C LEU A 640 35.70 -9.44 -13.07
N VAL A 641 35.48 -9.85 -11.83
CA VAL A 641 35.96 -11.11 -11.26
C VAL A 641 34.77 -12.07 -11.13
N ALA A 642 34.79 -13.17 -11.88
CA ALA A 642 33.73 -14.17 -11.86
C ALA A 642 34.28 -15.56 -11.57
N GLY A 643 33.51 -16.36 -10.84
CA GLY A 643 33.88 -17.73 -10.50
C GLY A 643 32.82 -18.45 -9.69
N LEU A 644 33.23 -19.54 -9.05
CA LEU A 644 32.37 -20.46 -8.33
C LEU A 644 32.81 -20.55 -6.88
N ILE A 645 31.85 -20.47 -5.97
CA ILE A 645 32.07 -20.68 -4.53
C ILE A 645 31.20 -21.85 -4.07
N LYS A 646 31.75 -22.74 -3.25
CA LYS A 646 31.00 -23.91 -2.76
C LYS A 646 29.82 -23.45 -1.93
N LYS A 647 28.66 -24.09 -2.12
CA LYS A 647 27.47 -23.82 -1.30
C LYS A 647 27.69 -24.19 0.16
N ILE A 648 28.34 -25.33 0.40
CA ILE A 648 28.68 -25.80 1.74
C ILE A 648 29.77 -24.90 2.32
N GLY A 649 29.48 -24.29 3.46
CA GLY A 649 30.39 -23.37 4.16
C GLY A 649 30.30 -21.91 3.70
N ALA A 650 29.49 -21.59 2.69
CA ALA A 650 29.25 -20.20 2.32
C ALA A 650 28.34 -19.50 3.34
N GLU A 651 28.74 -18.30 3.77
CA GLU A 651 27.97 -17.49 4.71
C GLU A 651 26.80 -16.80 3.98
N ILE A 652 25.62 -16.92 4.55
CA ILE A 652 24.41 -16.22 4.09
C ILE A 652 24.03 -15.19 5.14
N ILE A 653 23.96 -13.93 4.71
CA ILE A 653 23.52 -12.79 5.50
C ILE A 653 22.19 -12.26 4.97
N THR A 654 21.62 -11.27 5.64
CA THR A 654 20.35 -10.64 5.26
C THR A 654 20.47 -9.15 5.02
N GLN A 655 19.42 -8.53 4.46
CA GLN A 655 19.31 -7.06 4.36
C GLN A 655 19.41 -6.33 5.72
N HIS A 656 19.30 -7.06 6.83
CA HIS A 656 19.41 -6.49 8.17
C HIS A 656 20.86 -6.39 8.66
N ASP A 657 21.81 -7.07 8.02
CA ASP A 657 23.22 -7.09 8.39
C ASP A 657 23.99 -5.93 7.71
N TRP A 658 23.58 -4.68 7.96
CA TRP A 658 24.04 -3.48 7.23
C TRP A 658 25.57 -3.38 7.14
N ARG A 659 26.30 -3.62 8.24
CA ARG A 659 27.77 -3.59 8.23
C ARG A 659 28.37 -4.57 7.21
N LYS A 660 27.87 -5.80 7.18
CA LYS A 660 28.28 -6.85 6.23
C LYS A 660 27.79 -6.63 4.79
N LEU A 661 26.92 -5.64 4.60
CA LEU A 661 26.51 -5.14 3.28
C LEU A 661 27.39 -3.97 2.82
N GLY A 662 28.39 -3.58 3.61
CA GLY A 662 29.33 -2.50 3.31
C GLY A 662 28.94 -1.14 3.88
N PHE A 663 27.96 -1.04 4.78
CA PHE A 663 27.64 0.24 5.44
C PHE A 663 28.70 0.59 6.49
N HIS A 664 29.21 1.81 6.40
CA HIS A 664 30.28 2.30 7.27
C HIS A 664 29.89 3.62 7.93
N VAL A 665 30.31 3.80 9.17
CA VAL A 665 30.05 5.01 9.95
C VAL A 665 31.21 5.98 9.80
N VAL A 666 30.89 7.26 9.59
CA VAL A 666 31.82 8.39 9.58
C VAL A 666 31.31 9.40 10.61
N GLU A 667 32.10 9.72 11.62
CA GLU A 667 31.67 10.58 12.73
C GLU A 667 32.52 11.84 12.81
N GLU A 668 31.85 12.96 13.02
CA GLU A 668 32.47 14.19 13.46
C GLU A 668 32.74 14.10 14.97
N LEU A 669 34.00 13.85 15.33
CA LEU A 669 34.44 13.72 16.72
C LEU A 669 34.95 15.05 17.31
N ASN A 670 35.08 16.10 16.49
CA ASN A 670 35.52 17.40 16.95
C ASN A 670 34.38 18.15 17.67
N SER A 671 34.52 18.34 18.98
CA SER A 671 33.55 19.10 19.78
C SER A 671 33.42 20.58 19.39
N THR A 672 34.38 21.12 18.63
CA THR A 672 34.34 22.49 18.08
C THR A 672 34.23 22.47 16.55
N ALA A 673 33.65 21.43 15.96
CA ALA A 673 33.47 21.36 14.52
C ALA A 673 32.72 22.59 14.00
N ASP A 674 33.24 23.17 12.92
CA ASP A 674 32.69 24.34 12.24
C ASP A 674 31.65 23.93 11.17
N GLY A 675 31.27 22.66 11.12
CA GLY A 675 30.36 22.13 10.08
C GLY A 675 31.06 21.82 8.76
N PHE A 676 32.37 22.01 8.66
CA PHE A 676 33.17 21.54 7.55
C PHE A 676 33.83 20.21 7.90
N LEU A 677 33.74 19.24 7.00
CA LEU A 677 34.42 17.97 7.13
C LEU A 677 35.93 18.19 7.00
N ASP A 678 36.68 17.67 7.98
CA ASP A 678 38.13 17.53 7.92
C ASP A 678 38.51 16.11 7.48
N PRO A 679 38.91 15.88 6.21
CA PRO A 679 39.26 14.55 5.72
C PRO A 679 40.41 13.89 6.50
N ASP A 680 41.35 14.69 7.03
CA ASP A 680 42.53 14.18 7.76
C ASP A 680 42.16 13.64 9.14
N ALA A 681 41.02 14.07 9.70
CA ALA A 681 40.47 13.55 10.93
C ALA A 681 39.62 12.28 10.74
N MET A 682 39.32 11.88 9.50
CA MET A 682 38.42 10.76 9.20
C MET A 682 39.12 9.38 9.24
N PRO A 683 38.36 8.27 9.38
CA PRO A 683 38.89 6.91 9.33
C PRO A 683 39.60 6.60 8.00
N GLN A 684 40.51 5.63 8.01
CA GLN A 684 41.34 5.31 6.83
C GLN A 684 40.52 4.95 5.58
N PHE A 685 39.44 4.18 5.72
CA PHE A 685 38.60 3.81 4.58
C PHE A 685 37.99 5.05 3.89
N PHE A 686 37.68 6.11 4.65
CA PHE A 686 37.15 7.35 4.11
C PHE A 686 38.25 8.12 3.38
N LYS A 687 39.45 8.21 3.97
CA LYS A 687 40.63 8.84 3.35
C LYS A 687 40.99 8.19 2.03
N ASP A 688 40.97 6.86 1.96
CA ASP A 688 41.26 6.11 0.74
C ASP A 688 40.20 6.39 -0.35
N LEU A 689 38.92 6.47 0.04
CA LEU A 689 37.83 6.80 -0.87
C LEU A 689 37.92 8.25 -1.35
N PHE A 690 38.23 9.19 -0.46
CA PHE A 690 38.41 10.61 -0.76
C PHE A 690 39.58 10.81 -1.74
N ALA A 691 40.73 10.19 -1.50
CA ALA A 691 41.89 10.25 -2.39
C ALA A 691 41.63 9.59 -3.77
N LYS A 692 40.71 8.61 -3.85
CA LYS A 692 40.28 8.03 -5.14
C LYS A 692 39.47 9.03 -5.98
N MET A 693 38.79 9.97 -5.33
CA MET A 693 37.89 10.93 -5.96
C MET A 693 38.60 12.23 -6.36
N ASP A 694 39.69 12.58 -5.65
CA ASP A 694 40.61 13.67 -5.99
C ASP A 694 41.43 13.28 -7.24
N THR A 695 40.95 13.72 -8.41
CA THR A 695 41.54 13.38 -9.71
C THR A 695 42.64 14.34 -10.14
N ASN A 696 42.60 15.57 -9.64
CA ASN A 696 43.59 16.61 -9.95
C ASN A 696 44.80 16.57 -9.00
N HIS A 697 44.70 15.79 -7.91
CA HIS A 697 45.69 15.57 -6.86
C HIS A 697 46.10 16.84 -6.11
N ASP A 698 45.15 17.75 -5.88
CA ASP A 698 45.34 18.98 -5.13
C ASP A 698 45.06 18.83 -3.61
N GLY A 699 44.58 17.66 -3.17
CA GLY A 699 44.23 17.39 -1.77
C GLY A 699 42.83 17.88 -1.38
N ASP A 700 42.03 18.29 -2.36
CA ASP A 700 40.61 18.64 -2.24
C ASP A 700 39.76 17.73 -3.16
N VAL A 701 38.46 17.67 -2.88
CA VAL A 701 37.47 17.05 -3.77
C VAL A 701 36.40 18.10 -4.00
N ASP A 702 36.47 18.75 -5.16
CA ASP A 702 35.50 19.76 -5.53
C ASP A 702 34.14 19.14 -5.92
N PRO A 703 33.04 19.93 -5.99
CA PRO A 703 31.73 19.40 -6.37
C PRO A 703 31.69 18.70 -7.74
N GLY A 704 32.52 19.11 -8.70
CA GLY A 704 32.64 18.51 -10.02
C GLY A 704 33.36 17.16 -9.99
N GLU A 705 34.46 17.05 -9.25
CA GLU A 705 35.16 15.78 -9.03
C GLU A 705 34.26 14.76 -8.31
N LEU A 706 33.55 15.21 -7.26
CA LEU A 706 32.54 14.40 -6.58
C LEU A 706 31.46 13.93 -7.55
N ALA A 707 30.86 14.84 -8.33
CA ALA A 707 29.81 14.50 -9.28
C ALA A 707 30.28 13.49 -10.35
N GLU A 708 31.51 13.64 -10.86
CA GLU A 708 32.08 12.70 -11.83
C GLU A 708 32.38 11.34 -11.19
N ALA A 709 32.96 11.32 -9.99
CA ALA A 709 33.26 10.10 -9.26
C ALA A 709 32.01 9.27 -8.94
N LEU A 710 30.89 9.92 -8.65
CA LEU A 710 29.61 9.26 -8.37
C LEU A 710 28.94 8.64 -9.62
N LYS A 711 29.42 8.94 -10.84
CA LYS A 711 29.00 8.19 -12.05
C LYS A 711 29.60 6.79 -12.07
N ASN A 712 30.73 6.58 -11.40
CA ASN A 712 31.30 5.25 -11.24
C ASN A 712 30.53 4.45 -10.16
N ALA A 713 29.98 3.30 -10.55
CA ALA A 713 29.13 2.50 -9.67
C ALA A 713 29.84 2.00 -8.39
N GLU A 714 31.11 1.59 -8.47
CA GLU A 714 31.86 1.09 -7.30
C GLU A 714 32.14 2.22 -6.28
N THR A 715 32.57 3.38 -6.78
CA THR A 715 32.81 4.55 -5.94
C THR A 715 31.51 5.06 -5.33
N ARG A 716 30.45 5.17 -6.13
CA ARG A 716 29.12 5.59 -5.66
C ARG A 716 28.55 4.65 -4.62
N GLU A 717 28.65 3.34 -4.83
CA GLU A 717 28.18 2.34 -3.87
C GLU A 717 28.87 2.50 -2.51
N SER A 718 30.21 2.65 -2.52
CA SER A 718 30.98 2.85 -1.30
C SER A 718 30.61 4.15 -0.58
N TRP A 719 30.41 5.23 -1.35
CA TRP A 719 30.07 6.55 -0.84
C TRP A 719 28.64 6.64 -0.30
N ALA A 720 27.67 6.05 -0.99
CA ALA A 720 26.26 6.06 -0.59
C ALA A 720 25.98 5.17 0.64
N LYS A 721 26.88 4.23 0.95
CA LYS A 721 26.82 3.38 2.14
C LYS A 721 27.48 4.00 3.37
N LEU A 722 27.98 5.23 3.28
CA LEU A 722 28.44 6.00 4.43
C LEU A 722 27.25 6.49 5.27
N ILE A 723 27.34 6.36 6.59
CA ILE A 723 26.39 6.88 7.56
C ILE A 723 27.12 7.93 8.38
N ALA A 724 26.73 9.19 8.20
CA ALA A 724 27.44 10.33 8.77
C ALA A 724 26.85 10.72 10.12
N HIS A 725 27.67 11.01 11.12
CA HIS A 725 27.22 11.54 12.42
C HIS A 725 27.82 12.92 12.63
N HIS A 726 27.05 13.97 12.36
CA HIS A 726 27.51 15.36 12.45
C HIS A 726 26.37 16.31 12.85
N PRO A 727 26.68 17.54 13.29
CA PRO A 727 25.67 18.54 13.58
C PRO A 727 24.85 18.91 12.33
N THR A 728 23.53 19.06 12.49
CA THR A 728 22.64 19.46 11.40
C THR A 728 22.88 20.91 10.95
N GLU A 729 22.77 21.14 9.64
CA GLU A 729 22.91 22.48 9.07
C GLU A 729 21.73 23.40 9.43
N TRP A 730 20.56 22.83 9.73
CA TRP A 730 19.30 23.54 9.94
C TRP A 730 19.12 24.20 11.32
N LYS A 731 20.15 24.11 12.19
CA LYS A 731 20.11 24.53 13.60
C LYS A 731 20.68 25.92 13.87
N SER A 732 21.90 26.18 13.44
CA SER A 732 22.62 27.39 13.87
C SER A 732 22.51 28.51 12.84
N LYS A 733 22.15 29.71 13.31
CA LYS A 733 22.12 30.94 12.50
C LYS A 733 23.54 31.38 12.12
N ALA A 734 23.63 32.26 11.12
CA ALA A 734 24.90 32.64 10.48
C ALA A 734 25.89 33.40 11.36
N ASP A 735 25.47 33.86 12.54
CA ASP A 735 26.31 34.51 13.57
C ASP A 735 26.92 33.50 14.57
N ALA A 736 26.52 32.24 14.52
CA ALA A 736 27.09 31.19 15.35
C ALA A 736 28.55 30.88 14.94
N ALA A 737 29.39 30.54 15.92
CA ALA A 737 30.81 30.24 15.71
C ALA A 737 31.09 29.15 14.66
N LYS A 738 30.13 28.23 14.44
CA LYS A 738 30.28 27.23 13.38
C LYS A 738 30.45 27.86 11.99
N TRP A 739 29.88 29.03 11.74
CA TRP A 739 29.96 29.69 10.44
C TRP A 739 31.19 30.60 10.30
N SER A 740 32.12 30.63 11.27
CA SER A 740 33.29 31.52 11.22
C SER A 740 34.19 31.27 10.01
N ARG A 741 34.36 30.02 9.57
CA ARG A 741 35.14 29.70 8.36
C ARG A 741 34.53 30.27 7.07
N LEU A 742 33.21 30.55 7.05
CA LEU A 742 32.56 31.18 5.91
C LEU A 742 33.06 32.63 5.71
N ASP A 743 33.40 33.33 6.79
CA ASP A 743 33.98 34.69 6.71
C ASP A 743 35.34 34.67 6.01
N GLU A 744 36.16 33.66 6.27
CA GLU A 744 37.46 33.46 5.63
C GLU A 744 37.30 33.07 4.16
N LEU A 745 36.39 32.14 3.85
CA LEU A 745 36.15 31.67 2.48
C LEU A 745 35.61 32.76 1.54
N LEU A 746 34.94 33.77 2.07
CA LEU A 746 34.33 34.86 1.31
C LEU A 746 34.88 36.25 1.69
N GLU A 747 36.11 36.31 2.23
CA GLU A 747 36.77 37.57 2.62
C GLU A 747 36.84 38.56 1.44
N ASP A 748 37.13 38.05 0.24
CA ASP A 748 37.21 38.82 -1.00
C ASP A 748 35.84 39.08 -1.67
N ALA A 749 34.74 38.57 -1.11
CA ALA A 749 33.38 38.67 -1.66
C ALA A 749 32.35 39.15 -0.61
N PRO A 750 32.52 40.36 -0.04
CA PRO A 750 31.74 40.82 1.12
C PRO A 750 30.23 40.96 0.87
N LYS A 751 29.79 41.27 -0.36
CA LYS A 751 28.35 41.32 -0.69
C LYS A 751 27.77 39.91 -0.74
N THR A 752 28.50 38.96 -1.31
CA THR A 752 28.11 37.55 -1.35
C THR A 752 28.05 36.96 0.05
N LEU A 753 29.07 37.23 0.89
CA LEU A 753 29.09 36.82 2.29
C LEU A 753 27.86 37.33 3.06
N LYS A 754 27.55 38.63 2.94
CA LYS A 754 26.36 39.21 3.59
C LYS A 754 25.07 38.51 3.14
N HIS A 755 24.92 38.32 1.82
CA HIS A 755 23.74 37.70 1.23
C HIS A 755 23.56 36.24 1.69
N GLU A 756 24.63 35.45 1.72
CA GLU A 756 24.56 34.05 2.16
C GLU A 756 24.31 33.94 3.67
N LYS A 757 24.90 34.81 4.50
CA LYS A 757 24.59 34.87 5.95
C LYS A 757 23.12 35.19 6.22
N GLU A 758 22.51 36.10 5.45
CA GLU A 758 21.08 36.39 5.54
C GLU A 758 20.23 35.16 5.17
N ARG A 759 20.59 34.43 4.11
CA ARG A 759 19.89 33.21 3.69
C ARG A 759 20.01 32.07 4.69
N ILE A 760 21.22 31.78 5.19
CA ILE A 760 21.46 30.76 6.22
C ILE A 760 20.52 31.00 7.41
N THR A 761 20.46 32.24 7.89
CA THR A 761 19.58 32.62 9.01
C THR A 761 18.09 32.38 8.73
N LYS A 762 17.66 32.50 7.46
CA LYS A 762 16.26 32.25 7.04
C LYS A 762 15.95 30.77 6.81
N TYR A 763 16.96 29.93 6.57
CA TYR A 763 16.77 28.50 6.41
C TYR A 763 16.67 27.75 7.74
N VAL A 764 17.23 28.30 8.82
CA VAL A 764 17.12 27.71 10.17
C VAL A 764 15.66 27.52 10.58
N PHE A 765 15.36 26.34 11.11
CA PHE A 765 14.04 25.99 11.65
C PHE A 765 14.09 25.01 12.83
N TRP A 766 15.26 24.45 13.15
CA TRP A 766 15.37 23.35 14.12
C TRP A 766 14.80 23.69 15.51
N ASP A 767 15.01 24.93 15.97
CA ASP A 767 14.51 25.41 17.27
C ASP A 767 13.01 25.73 17.28
N ASP A 768 12.39 25.84 16.10
CA ASP A 768 10.94 26.02 15.98
C ASP A 768 10.20 24.66 16.06
N LEU A 769 10.93 23.54 16.09
CA LEU A 769 10.36 22.20 16.20
C LEU A 769 9.87 21.92 17.63
N ILE A 770 8.55 21.90 17.80
CA ILE A 770 7.89 21.70 19.10
C ILE A 770 7.01 20.44 19.13
N GLY A 771 6.72 19.94 20.33
CA GLY A 771 5.82 18.80 20.52
C GLY A 771 6.34 17.53 19.84
N LYS A 772 5.51 16.89 19.00
CA LYS A 772 5.87 15.66 18.26
C LYS A 772 6.98 15.86 17.23
N ALA A 773 7.29 17.10 16.85
CA ALA A 773 8.36 17.41 15.91
C ALA A 773 9.72 17.58 16.59
N SER A 774 9.75 17.67 17.93
CA SER A 774 10.99 17.93 18.67
C SER A 774 11.98 16.79 18.47
N VAL A 775 13.21 17.16 18.11
CA VAL A 775 14.34 16.25 17.97
C VAL A 775 15.29 16.46 19.15
N SER A 776 15.73 15.37 19.79
CA SER A 776 16.43 15.41 21.08
C SER A 776 17.82 16.02 21.05
N THR A 777 18.45 16.08 19.87
CA THR A 777 19.81 16.57 19.66
C THR A 777 19.92 17.13 18.23
N ASP A 778 20.82 18.09 18.02
CA ASP A 778 21.21 18.62 16.71
C ASP A 778 22.43 17.88 16.11
N LEU A 779 23.17 17.10 16.91
CA LEU A 779 24.11 16.08 16.46
C LEU A 779 23.34 14.81 16.10
N ILE A 780 23.24 14.49 14.81
CA ILE A 780 22.34 13.46 14.26
C ILE A 780 23.05 12.57 13.24
N TRP A 781 22.47 11.39 13.01
CA TRP A 781 22.95 10.43 12.02
C TRP A 781 22.23 10.66 10.70
N HIS A 782 22.98 10.80 9.62
CA HIS A 782 22.47 10.95 8.26
C HIS A 782 22.68 9.66 7.47
N PHE A 783 21.67 9.29 6.70
CA PHE A 783 21.72 8.17 5.77
C PHE A 783 21.55 8.70 4.36
N HIS A 784 22.29 8.16 3.39
CA HIS A 784 22.03 8.46 1.99
C HIS A 784 20.58 8.05 1.64
N PRO A 785 19.70 8.98 1.19
CA PRO A 785 18.28 8.69 1.02
C PRO A 785 18.00 7.52 0.05
N ILE A 786 18.65 7.50 -1.12
CA ILE A 786 18.43 6.45 -2.11
C ILE A 786 18.97 5.09 -1.66
N GLU A 787 20.15 5.02 -1.03
CA GLU A 787 20.76 3.74 -0.65
C GLU A 787 20.09 3.11 0.58
N MET A 788 19.69 3.92 1.56
CA MET A 788 18.87 3.42 2.68
C MET A 788 17.56 2.83 2.17
N LEU A 789 16.85 3.55 1.28
CA LEU A 789 15.65 3.03 0.65
C LEU A 789 15.94 1.82 -0.22
N SER A 790 17.06 1.79 -0.95
CA SER A 790 17.50 0.62 -1.71
C SER A 790 17.59 -0.58 -0.78
N ASN A 791 18.25 -0.49 0.38
CA ASN A 791 18.36 -1.62 1.29
C ASN A 791 16.99 -2.11 1.81
N PHE A 792 16.04 -1.20 2.08
CA PHE A 792 14.67 -1.57 2.49
C PHE A 792 13.80 -2.09 1.36
N MET A 793 13.86 -1.45 0.19
CA MET A 793 13.02 -1.73 -0.98
C MET A 793 13.57 -2.82 -1.87
N SER A 794 14.87 -3.13 -1.76
CA SER A 794 15.58 -3.93 -2.75
C SER A 794 14.80 -5.23 -2.96
N ARG A 795 14.20 -5.28 -4.14
CA ARG A 795 13.02 -6.08 -4.43
C ARG A 795 13.37 -7.54 -4.23
N SER A 796 12.80 -8.17 -3.21
CA SER A 796 12.98 -9.62 -3.10
C SER A 796 12.09 -10.34 -4.09
N ASN A 797 10.91 -9.79 -4.46
CA ASN A 797 9.89 -10.46 -5.28
C ASN A 797 8.75 -9.50 -5.74
N LEU A 798 7.93 -9.86 -6.74
CA LEU A 798 6.65 -9.17 -7.06
C LEU A 798 5.69 -9.24 -5.87
N ILE A 799 5.61 -10.43 -5.25
CA ILE A 799 4.84 -10.71 -4.04
C ILE A 799 5.81 -11.18 -2.97
N ASP A 800 5.82 -10.52 -1.81
CA ASP A 800 6.50 -10.99 -0.62
C ASP A 800 5.89 -12.33 -0.18
N VAL A 801 6.65 -13.41 -0.38
CA VAL A 801 6.20 -14.79 -0.17
C VAL A 801 5.78 -15.02 1.28
N ASP A 802 6.60 -14.58 2.23
CA ASP A 802 6.37 -14.85 3.65
C ASP A 802 5.17 -14.06 4.17
N ARG A 803 5.09 -12.77 3.82
CA ARG A 803 3.96 -11.92 4.23
C ARG A 803 2.66 -12.37 3.59
N PHE A 804 2.67 -12.70 2.30
CA PHE A 804 1.46 -13.15 1.60
C PHE A 804 0.91 -14.44 2.22
N VAL A 805 1.79 -15.44 2.44
CA VAL A 805 1.39 -16.71 3.05
C VAL A 805 0.91 -16.52 4.49
N ALA A 806 1.57 -15.66 5.28
CA ALA A 806 1.16 -15.38 6.65
C ALA A 806 -0.21 -14.69 6.71
N MET A 807 -0.42 -13.63 5.93
CA MET A 807 -1.69 -12.89 5.90
C MET A 807 -2.83 -13.73 5.35
N TYR A 808 -2.57 -14.56 4.33
CA TYR A 808 -3.56 -15.52 3.84
C TYR A 808 -3.92 -16.55 4.92
N ALA A 809 -2.93 -17.11 5.62
CA ALA A 809 -3.17 -18.11 6.65
C ALA A 809 -4.04 -17.55 7.80
N GLU A 810 -3.78 -16.32 8.23
CA GLU A 810 -4.59 -15.63 9.24
C GLU A 810 -6.02 -15.39 8.76
N GLN A 811 -6.18 -15.01 7.49
CA GLN A 811 -7.49 -14.70 6.92
C GLN A 811 -8.21 -15.92 6.35
N HIS A 812 -7.59 -17.10 6.28
CA HIS A 812 -8.10 -18.27 5.56
C HIS A 812 -9.53 -18.65 5.95
N ALA A 813 -9.82 -18.69 7.25
CA ALA A 813 -11.15 -18.99 7.77
C ALA A 813 -12.20 -17.96 7.35
N SER A 814 -11.79 -16.71 7.12
CA SER A 814 -12.70 -15.67 6.63
C SER A 814 -13.12 -15.90 5.19
N PHE A 815 -12.32 -16.59 4.35
CA PHE A 815 -12.61 -16.74 2.91
C PHE A 815 -13.95 -17.44 2.68
N GLN A 816 -14.25 -18.50 3.43
CA GLN A 816 -15.51 -19.22 3.34
C GLN A 816 -15.93 -19.73 4.73
N PRO A 817 -17.17 -19.51 5.19
CA PRO A 817 -17.66 -20.08 6.45
C PRO A 817 -17.53 -21.60 6.47
N GLY A 818 -16.97 -22.14 7.57
CA GLY A 818 -16.76 -23.58 7.72
C GLY A 818 -15.65 -24.17 6.84
N ALA A 819 -14.77 -23.34 6.27
CA ALA A 819 -13.57 -23.83 5.61
C ALA A 819 -12.74 -24.66 6.61
N PRO A 820 -12.25 -25.86 6.24
CA PRO A 820 -11.29 -26.60 7.04
C PRO A 820 -10.04 -25.77 7.34
N ASP A 821 -9.37 -26.07 8.44
CA ASP A 821 -8.11 -25.43 8.80
C ASP A 821 -7.09 -25.52 7.65
N LEU A 822 -6.27 -24.48 7.51
CA LEU A 822 -5.24 -24.45 6.48
C LEU A 822 -4.16 -25.49 6.83
N SER A 823 -4.16 -26.61 6.10
CA SER A 823 -3.19 -27.68 6.34
C SER A 823 -1.75 -27.22 6.07
N PRO A 824 -0.73 -27.85 6.71
CA PRO A 824 0.68 -27.57 6.39
C PRO A 824 1.01 -27.73 4.91
N ALA A 825 0.40 -28.72 4.24
CA ALA A 825 0.52 -28.93 2.80
C ALA A 825 -0.07 -27.77 2.01
N SER A 826 -1.27 -27.29 2.36
CA SER A 826 -1.88 -26.11 1.73
C SER A 826 -1.01 -24.86 1.88
N LYS A 827 -0.40 -24.66 3.05
CA LYS A 827 0.51 -23.54 3.32
C LYS A 827 1.79 -23.63 2.48
N SER A 828 2.36 -24.83 2.36
CA SER A 828 3.53 -25.10 1.50
C SER A 828 3.21 -24.93 0.02
N ASN A 829 2.05 -25.41 -0.44
CA ASN A 829 1.59 -25.22 -1.81
C ASN A 829 1.43 -23.73 -2.15
N LEU A 830 0.79 -22.96 -1.26
CA LEU A 830 0.63 -21.52 -1.45
C LEU A 830 1.98 -20.80 -1.54
N ARG A 831 2.94 -21.16 -0.68
CA ARG A 831 4.32 -20.65 -0.75
C ARG A 831 4.94 -20.92 -2.11
N LEU A 832 4.90 -22.18 -2.57
CA LEU A 832 5.46 -22.57 -3.87
C LEU A 832 4.78 -21.85 -5.04
N ILE A 833 3.47 -21.59 -4.96
CA ILE A 833 2.75 -20.82 -5.98
C ILE A 833 3.28 -19.40 -6.05
N VAL A 834 3.41 -18.71 -4.92
CA VAL A 834 3.90 -17.32 -4.89
C VAL A 834 5.35 -17.26 -5.38
N GLU A 835 6.21 -18.19 -4.95
CA GLU A 835 7.59 -18.31 -5.43
C GLU A 835 7.67 -18.50 -6.95
N ASN A 836 6.82 -19.37 -7.52
CA ASN A 836 6.81 -19.61 -8.97
C ASN A 836 6.17 -18.47 -9.76
N ILE A 837 5.20 -17.74 -9.20
CA ILE A 837 4.70 -16.48 -9.77
C ILE A 837 5.84 -15.48 -9.86
N ASN A 838 6.60 -15.29 -8.78
CA ASN A 838 7.75 -14.38 -8.78
C ASN A 838 8.80 -14.77 -9.82
N LYS A 839 9.17 -16.06 -9.90
CA LYS A 839 10.08 -16.58 -10.95
C LYS A 839 9.54 -16.34 -12.36
N TYR A 840 8.24 -16.59 -12.59
CA TYR A 840 7.63 -16.43 -13.91
C TYR A 840 7.62 -14.97 -14.36
N ILE A 841 7.27 -14.05 -13.46
CA ILE A 841 7.25 -12.62 -13.77
C ILE A 841 8.64 -12.04 -13.90
N ASP A 842 9.59 -12.51 -13.09
CA ASP A 842 10.99 -12.12 -13.28
C ASP A 842 11.53 -12.58 -14.64
N LYS A 843 11.14 -13.77 -15.12
CA LYS A 843 11.54 -14.29 -16.42
C LYS A 843 10.86 -13.58 -17.60
N THR A 844 9.56 -13.33 -17.51
CA THR A 844 8.75 -12.81 -18.64
C THR A 844 8.70 -11.29 -18.69
N LYS A 845 8.90 -10.63 -17.54
CA LYS A 845 8.72 -9.19 -17.35
C LYS A 845 7.31 -8.69 -17.68
N ASP A 846 6.33 -9.60 -17.73
CA ASP A 846 4.93 -9.24 -17.94
C ASP A 846 4.38 -8.46 -16.73
N VAL A 847 3.54 -7.45 -17.01
CA VAL A 847 2.90 -6.64 -15.97
C VAL A 847 1.42 -7.02 -15.85
N TYR A 848 1.06 -7.46 -14.66
CA TYR A 848 -0.32 -7.71 -14.25
C TYR A 848 -0.65 -6.86 -13.03
N THR A 849 -1.86 -6.32 -13.02
CA THR A 849 -2.35 -5.47 -11.93
C THR A 849 -2.68 -6.29 -10.69
N ILE A 850 -2.79 -5.62 -9.54
CA ILE A 850 -3.34 -6.22 -8.31
C ILE A 850 -4.67 -6.91 -8.60
N TYR A 851 -5.52 -6.30 -9.43
CA TYR A 851 -6.85 -6.81 -9.73
C TYR A 851 -6.83 -8.14 -10.49
N GLU A 852 -5.94 -8.26 -11.47
CA GLU A 852 -5.74 -9.49 -12.25
C GLU A 852 -5.20 -10.62 -11.36
N TRP A 853 -4.18 -10.33 -10.53
CA TRP A 853 -3.63 -11.31 -9.59
C TRP A 853 -4.68 -11.79 -8.57
N SER A 854 -5.46 -10.86 -8.04
CA SER A 854 -6.52 -11.16 -7.07
C SER A 854 -7.50 -12.21 -7.60
N TYR A 855 -7.90 -12.08 -8.87
CA TYR A 855 -8.80 -13.02 -9.52
C TYR A 855 -8.12 -14.37 -9.85
N MET A 856 -6.84 -14.35 -10.24
CA MET A 856 -6.06 -15.58 -10.46
C MET A 856 -5.92 -16.40 -9.17
N PHE A 857 -5.58 -15.77 -8.04
CA PHE A 857 -5.51 -16.45 -6.74
C PHE A 857 -6.88 -16.95 -6.27
N ALA A 858 -7.94 -16.17 -6.49
CA ALA A 858 -9.31 -16.58 -6.19
C ALA A 858 -9.72 -17.84 -6.96
N THR A 859 -9.36 -17.90 -8.25
CA THR A 859 -9.58 -19.07 -9.09
C THR A 859 -8.77 -20.25 -8.59
N ALA A 860 -7.46 -20.08 -8.37
CA ALA A 860 -6.58 -21.14 -7.88
C ALA A 860 -7.07 -21.72 -6.55
N ARG A 861 -7.54 -20.88 -5.62
CA ARG A 861 -8.13 -21.32 -4.35
C ARG A 861 -9.37 -22.19 -4.56
N HIS A 862 -10.21 -21.82 -5.53
CA HIS A 862 -11.48 -22.51 -5.78
C HIS A 862 -11.30 -23.81 -6.54
N GLU A 863 -10.55 -23.77 -7.65
CA GLU A 863 -10.38 -24.91 -8.55
C GLU A 863 -9.44 -25.95 -7.94
N ALA A 864 -8.34 -25.55 -7.32
CA ALA A 864 -7.35 -26.47 -6.74
C ALA A 864 -7.64 -26.80 -5.26
N TYR A 865 -8.91 -26.87 -4.87
CA TYR A 865 -9.30 -27.38 -3.56
C TYR A 865 -9.65 -28.86 -3.65
N GLN A 866 -8.85 -29.71 -3.00
CA GLN A 866 -9.16 -31.13 -2.87
C GLN A 866 -10.00 -31.35 -1.63
N PHE A 867 -11.20 -31.90 -1.79
CA PHE A 867 -12.14 -32.06 -0.67
C PHE A 867 -11.94 -33.39 0.08
N MET A 868 -11.40 -34.42 -0.59
CA MET A 868 -11.14 -35.74 0.01
C MET A 868 -9.96 -35.73 0.99
N ILE A 869 -8.97 -34.89 0.69
CA ILE A 869 -7.87 -34.52 1.58
C ILE A 869 -7.96 -33.01 1.68
N PRO A 870 -8.52 -32.40 2.74
CA PRO A 870 -8.92 -30.99 2.80
C PRO A 870 -7.72 -30.04 2.61
N GLU A 871 -7.31 -29.88 1.35
CA GLU A 871 -6.05 -29.30 0.91
C GLU A 871 -6.37 -28.27 -0.16
N TYR A 872 -6.04 -27.03 0.16
CA TYR A 872 -6.15 -25.91 -0.77
C TYR A 872 -4.88 -25.79 -1.60
N PHE A 873 -5.04 -25.24 -2.80
CA PHE A 873 -3.94 -25.02 -3.74
C PHE A 873 -3.20 -26.31 -4.13
N SER A 874 -3.91 -27.44 -4.15
CA SER A 874 -3.29 -28.73 -4.39
C SER A 874 -2.75 -28.84 -5.82
N ALA A 875 -1.56 -29.43 -5.96
CA ALA A 875 -1.05 -29.86 -7.27
C ALA A 875 -1.64 -31.21 -7.70
N ALA A 876 -2.45 -31.86 -6.86
CA ALA A 876 -3.05 -33.15 -7.18
C ALA A 876 -3.98 -33.05 -8.41
N PRO A 877 -4.00 -34.07 -9.28
CA PRO A 877 -5.01 -34.15 -10.34
C PRO A 877 -6.43 -34.26 -9.74
N GLU A 878 -7.45 -34.06 -10.57
CA GLU A 878 -8.83 -34.39 -10.22
C GLU A 878 -8.89 -35.83 -9.70
N TYR A 879 -9.57 -36.01 -8.57
CA TYR A 879 -9.60 -37.26 -7.81
C TYR A 879 -10.88 -38.04 -8.10
N GLY A 880 -10.73 -39.35 -8.23
CA GLY A 880 -11.82 -40.31 -8.42
C GLY A 880 -11.26 -41.65 -8.91
N ASP A 881 -12.04 -42.72 -8.77
CA ASP A 881 -11.75 -43.97 -9.45
C ASP A 881 -11.80 -43.77 -10.97
N ALA A 882 -11.13 -44.62 -11.74
CA ALA A 882 -11.09 -44.49 -13.20
C ALA A 882 -12.50 -44.33 -13.82
N SER A 883 -13.49 -45.03 -13.28
CA SER A 883 -14.89 -44.99 -13.73
C SER A 883 -15.59 -43.64 -13.50
N TYR A 884 -15.17 -42.84 -12.52
CA TYR A 884 -15.69 -41.48 -12.35
C TYR A 884 -15.36 -40.59 -13.56
N PHE A 885 -14.26 -40.86 -14.24
CA PHE A 885 -13.82 -40.13 -15.43
C PHE A 885 -14.41 -40.65 -16.74
N ASP A 886 -15.19 -41.73 -16.70
CA ASP A 886 -15.87 -42.27 -17.88
C ASP A 886 -16.81 -41.24 -18.50
N LYS A 887 -17.34 -40.28 -17.70
CA LYS A 887 -18.13 -39.14 -18.20
C LYS A 887 -17.41 -38.27 -19.24
N TYR A 888 -16.08 -38.34 -19.32
CA TYR A 888 -15.23 -37.64 -20.28
C TYR A 888 -14.66 -38.57 -21.37
N ASP A 889 -15.08 -39.83 -21.40
CA ASP A 889 -14.51 -40.84 -22.29
C ASP A 889 -15.33 -41.02 -23.58
N PRO A 890 -14.68 -41.17 -24.75
CA PRO A 890 -15.39 -41.35 -26.01
C PRO A 890 -16.10 -42.71 -26.14
N VAL A 891 -15.76 -43.69 -25.31
CA VAL A 891 -16.35 -45.03 -25.32
C VAL A 891 -17.11 -45.32 -24.03
N LEU A 892 -16.52 -45.03 -22.88
CA LEU A 892 -17.06 -45.44 -21.57
C LEU A 892 -18.19 -44.53 -21.04
N ALA A 893 -18.37 -43.32 -21.60
CA ALA A 893 -19.42 -42.43 -21.12
C ALA A 893 -20.81 -43.06 -21.25
N ASP A 894 -21.63 -42.89 -20.21
CA ASP A 894 -22.97 -43.46 -20.06
C ASP A 894 -23.99 -43.02 -21.15
N THR A 895 -23.79 -41.84 -21.75
CA THR A 895 -24.72 -41.27 -22.73
C THR A 895 -24.07 -40.99 -24.09
N PRO A 896 -24.81 -41.14 -25.21
CA PRO A 896 -24.30 -40.78 -26.54
C PRO A 896 -23.81 -39.33 -26.63
N VAL A 897 -24.50 -38.41 -25.95
CA VAL A 897 -24.15 -36.98 -25.91
C VAL A 897 -22.77 -36.79 -25.29
N ARG A 898 -22.48 -37.41 -24.14
CA ARG A 898 -21.16 -37.30 -23.49
C ARG A 898 -20.06 -37.92 -24.33
N ARG A 899 -20.30 -39.07 -24.98
CA ARG A 899 -19.34 -39.68 -25.91
C ARG A 899 -19.02 -38.73 -27.07
N GLN A 900 -20.04 -38.11 -27.65
CA GLN A 900 -19.86 -37.12 -28.71
C GLN A 900 -19.09 -35.88 -28.22
N THR A 901 -19.44 -35.33 -27.06
CA THR A 901 -18.72 -34.21 -26.44
C THR A 901 -17.25 -34.55 -26.18
N ALA A 902 -16.95 -35.80 -25.77
CA ALA A 902 -15.58 -36.24 -25.56
C ALA A 902 -14.76 -36.22 -26.87
N VAL A 903 -15.34 -36.73 -27.96
CA VAL A 903 -14.74 -36.71 -29.30
C VAL A 903 -14.54 -35.27 -29.79
N GLU A 904 -15.53 -34.39 -29.62
CA GLU A 904 -15.44 -32.96 -30.00
C GLU A 904 -14.35 -32.21 -29.23
N ASN A 905 -14.05 -32.64 -28.00
CA ASN A 905 -12.97 -32.12 -27.17
C ASN A 905 -11.64 -32.90 -27.33
N GLY A 906 -11.56 -33.77 -28.33
CA GLY A 906 -10.34 -34.43 -28.76
C GLY A 906 -10.01 -35.74 -28.05
N ASN A 907 -10.82 -36.21 -27.10
CA ASN A 907 -10.66 -37.54 -26.53
C ASN A 907 -11.19 -38.56 -27.56
N THR A 908 -10.32 -39.41 -28.10
CA THR A 908 -10.66 -40.29 -29.24
C THR A 908 -10.45 -41.77 -28.98
N VAL A 909 -9.79 -42.12 -27.87
CA VAL A 909 -9.50 -43.50 -27.48
C VAL A 909 -10.09 -43.78 -26.10
N GLN A 910 -10.57 -45.01 -25.87
CA GLN A 910 -10.99 -45.46 -24.55
C GLN A 910 -9.84 -45.28 -23.53
N GLY A 911 -10.16 -44.67 -22.39
CA GLY A 911 -9.20 -44.29 -21.36
C GLY A 911 -8.70 -42.84 -21.47
N ASP A 912 -8.98 -42.13 -22.57
CA ASP A 912 -8.63 -40.71 -22.71
C ASP A 912 -9.35 -39.85 -21.66
N GLY A 913 -10.55 -40.25 -21.21
CA GLY A 913 -11.27 -39.56 -20.14
C GLY A 913 -10.47 -39.46 -18.85
N PHE A 914 -9.93 -40.58 -18.37
CA PHE A 914 -9.05 -40.62 -17.20
C PHE A 914 -7.70 -39.96 -17.47
N LYS A 915 -7.11 -40.20 -18.65
CA LYS A 915 -5.78 -39.69 -19.00
C LYS A 915 -5.73 -38.16 -18.99
N TYR A 916 -6.72 -37.50 -19.59
CA TYR A 916 -6.81 -36.03 -19.73
C TYR A 916 -7.78 -35.37 -18.74
N ARG A 917 -7.90 -35.95 -17.54
CA ARG A 917 -8.58 -35.34 -16.37
C ARG A 917 -7.88 -34.08 -15.87
N GLY A 918 -8.60 -33.26 -15.08
CA GLY A 918 -8.12 -31.95 -14.64
C GLY A 918 -6.80 -31.98 -13.87
N ARG A 919 -5.87 -31.07 -14.20
CA ARG A 919 -4.60 -30.86 -13.47
C ARG A 919 -4.24 -29.40 -13.30
N GLY A 920 -3.47 -29.12 -12.24
CA GLY A 920 -2.93 -27.79 -11.93
C GLY A 920 -3.99 -26.81 -11.43
N LEU A 921 -3.59 -25.54 -11.26
CA LEU A 921 -4.38 -24.50 -10.58
C LEU A 921 -5.75 -24.16 -11.21
N VAL A 922 -6.00 -24.60 -12.44
CA VAL A 922 -7.25 -24.38 -13.17
C VAL A 922 -7.88 -25.68 -13.68
N HIS A 923 -7.39 -26.84 -13.21
CA HIS A 923 -7.84 -28.16 -13.65
C HIS A 923 -7.94 -28.29 -15.19
N LEU A 924 -6.83 -28.09 -15.89
CA LEU A 924 -6.75 -28.24 -17.36
C LEU A 924 -7.28 -29.61 -17.78
N THR A 925 -8.35 -29.66 -18.56
CA THR A 925 -9.09 -30.89 -18.91
C THR A 925 -9.27 -30.98 -20.42
N TRP A 926 -9.44 -32.22 -20.94
CA TRP A 926 -9.61 -32.59 -22.35
C TRP A 926 -8.33 -32.59 -23.18
N LYS A 927 -8.13 -33.63 -24.00
CA LYS A 927 -6.94 -33.79 -24.84
C LYS A 927 -6.65 -32.58 -25.72
N LYS A 928 -7.68 -31.93 -26.26
CA LYS A 928 -7.52 -30.71 -27.08
C LYS A 928 -6.85 -29.57 -26.32
N ASN A 929 -7.13 -29.37 -25.04
CA ASN A 929 -6.51 -28.29 -24.26
C ASN A 929 -5.07 -28.65 -23.86
N TYR A 930 -4.80 -29.92 -23.56
CA TYR A 930 -3.44 -30.43 -23.39
C TYR A 930 -2.60 -30.25 -24.67
N GLN A 931 -3.19 -30.49 -25.85
CA GLN A 931 -2.53 -30.26 -27.13
C GLN A 931 -2.22 -28.77 -27.34
N LYS A 932 -3.19 -27.87 -27.10
CA LYS A 932 -2.93 -26.42 -27.20
C LYS A 932 -1.80 -25.96 -26.26
N ALA A 933 -1.76 -26.48 -25.03
CA ALA A 933 -0.69 -26.18 -24.09
C ALA A 933 0.67 -26.70 -24.59
N LYS A 934 0.70 -27.91 -25.16
CA LYS A 934 1.90 -28.47 -25.78
C LYS A 934 2.41 -27.59 -26.92
N ASP A 935 1.52 -27.16 -27.80
CA ASP A 935 1.86 -26.33 -28.95
C ASP A 935 2.39 -24.96 -28.52
N TYR A 936 1.88 -24.41 -27.42
CA TYR A 936 2.29 -23.09 -26.90
C TYR A 936 3.60 -23.13 -26.09
N PHE A 937 3.75 -24.11 -25.19
CA PHE A 937 4.89 -24.18 -24.27
C PHE A 937 6.03 -25.08 -24.76
N GLY A 938 5.80 -25.89 -25.80
CA GLY A 938 6.79 -26.84 -26.32
C GLY A 938 7.04 -28.06 -25.41
N ILE A 939 6.23 -28.24 -24.36
CA ILE A 939 6.31 -29.35 -23.39
C ILE A 939 5.29 -30.42 -23.77
N ASP A 940 5.68 -31.70 -23.76
CA ASP A 940 4.79 -32.79 -24.18
C ASP A 940 3.72 -33.16 -23.14
N PHE A 941 2.75 -32.28 -22.95
CA PHE A 941 1.62 -32.52 -22.06
C PHE A 941 0.61 -33.57 -22.59
N VAL A 942 0.72 -33.98 -23.85
CA VAL A 942 -0.19 -34.98 -24.44
C VAL A 942 0.32 -36.40 -24.18
N GLY A 943 1.63 -36.60 -24.31
CA GLY A 943 2.32 -37.82 -23.92
C GLY A 943 2.39 -37.97 -22.40
N ASN A 944 2.74 -36.88 -21.70
CA ASN A 944 2.95 -36.84 -20.25
C ASN A 944 2.03 -35.80 -19.57
N PRO A 945 0.72 -36.07 -19.45
CA PRO A 945 -0.24 -35.09 -18.93
C PRO A 945 0.01 -34.67 -17.48
N ASP A 946 0.68 -35.50 -16.67
CA ASP A 946 1.00 -35.18 -15.28
C ASP A 946 1.96 -33.98 -15.14
N GLU A 947 2.75 -33.65 -16.17
CA GLU A 947 3.62 -32.46 -16.19
C GLU A 947 2.84 -31.15 -16.05
N ALA A 948 1.54 -31.13 -16.40
CA ALA A 948 0.69 -29.94 -16.25
C ALA A 948 0.29 -29.65 -14.79
N ALA A 949 0.57 -30.56 -13.85
CA ALA A 949 0.17 -30.44 -12.45
C ALA A 949 1.09 -29.51 -11.63
N GLY A 950 2.40 -29.61 -11.85
CA GLY A 950 3.41 -28.85 -11.09
C GLY A 950 3.28 -27.34 -11.28
N PHE A 951 3.57 -26.56 -10.24
CA PHE A 951 3.39 -25.09 -10.25
C PHE A 951 4.27 -24.38 -11.30
N GLU A 952 5.42 -24.95 -11.65
CA GLU A 952 6.28 -24.43 -12.73
C GLU A 952 5.56 -24.36 -14.08
N ASN A 953 4.63 -25.29 -14.35
CA ASN A 953 3.85 -25.37 -15.59
C ASN A 953 2.42 -24.85 -15.42
N SER A 954 1.76 -25.14 -14.30
CA SER A 954 0.35 -24.79 -14.10
C SER A 954 0.12 -23.28 -13.94
N ILE A 955 1.09 -22.52 -13.40
CA ILE A 955 1.02 -21.06 -13.32
C ILE A 955 1.08 -20.42 -14.72
N PRO A 956 2.09 -20.70 -15.57
CA PRO A 956 2.09 -20.24 -16.95
C PRO A 956 0.82 -20.62 -17.71
N ILE A 957 0.32 -21.86 -17.56
CA ILE A 957 -0.91 -22.33 -18.21
C ILE A 957 -2.13 -21.52 -17.75
N MET A 958 -2.27 -21.25 -16.45
CA MET A 958 -3.34 -20.42 -15.91
C MET A 958 -3.28 -18.99 -16.48
N ILE A 959 -2.12 -18.35 -16.41
CA ILE A 959 -1.93 -16.97 -16.88
C ILE A 959 -2.23 -16.85 -18.37
N TRP A 960 -1.60 -17.70 -19.19
CA TRP A 960 -1.82 -17.76 -20.63
C TRP A 960 -3.29 -18.03 -20.96
N GLY A 961 -3.88 -19.04 -20.33
CA GLY A 961 -5.24 -19.45 -20.61
C GLY A 961 -6.27 -18.37 -20.29
N MET A 962 -6.10 -17.66 -19.17
CA MET A 962 -6.96 -16.53 -18.80
C MET A 962 -6.73 -15.30 -19.68
N LYS A 963 -5.48 -14.99 -20.03
CA LYS A 963 -5.12 -13.83 -20.86
C LYS A 963 -5.64 -13.97 -22.29
N GLU A 964 -5.50 -15.16 -22.88
CA GLU A 964 -5.87 -15.42 -24.27
C GLU A 964 -7.25 -16.05 -24.44
N GLY A 965 -7.93 -16.37 -23.35
CA GLY A 965 -9.27 -16.95 -23.37
C GLY A 965 -9.29 -18.38 -23.92
N ILE A 966 -8.27 -19.17 -23.59
CA ILE A 966 -8.07 -20.51 -24.16
C ILE A 966 -9.15 -21.50 -23.72
N PHE A 967 -9.70 -21.31 -22.53
CA PHE A 967 -10.65 -22.23 -21.91
C PHE A 967 -12.07 -22.07 -22.49
N THR A 968 -12.59 -20.84 -22.55
CA THR A 968 -13.99 -20.57 -22.96
C THR A 968 -14.12 -19.55 -24.10
N GLY A 969 -13.02 -18.94 -24.54
CA GLY A 969 -13.02 -17.81 -25.48
C GLY A 969 -13.14 -16.43 -24.83
N LYS A 970 -13.28 -16.35 -23.50
CA LYS A 970 -13.36 -15.09 -22.73
C LYS A 970 -12.03 -14.76 -22.07
N LYS A 971 -11.60 -13.50 -22.17
CA LYS A 971 -10.28 -13.05 -21.72
C LYS A 971 -10.37 -12.29 -20.39
N LEU A 972 -9.27 -12.27 -19.67
CA LEU A 972 -9.13 -11.47 -18.45
C LEU A 972 -9.42 -9.98 -18.70
N GLY A 973 -8.91 -9.44 -19.81
CA GLY A 973 -9.12 -8.04 -20.21
C GLY A 973 -10.57 -7.65 -20.52
N ASP A 974 -11.45 -8.63 -20.79
CA ASP A 974 -12.88 -8.39 -21.04
C ASP A 974 -13.62 -7.96 -19.75
N TYR A 975 -13.08 -8.30 -18.57
CA TYR A 975 -13.73 -8.06 -17.28
C TYR A 975 -12.87 -7.27 -16.29
N ILE A 976 -11.55 -7.39 -16.39
CA ILE A 976 -10.58 -6.76 -15.48
C ILE A 976 -9.55 -6.01 -16.33
N ASN A 977 -9.57 -4.69 -16.27
CA ASN A 977 -8.68 -3.79 -17.00
C ASN A 977 -8.51 -2.45 -16.25
N ASN A 978 -7.75 -1.49 -16.81
CA ASN A 978 -7.45 -0.20 -16.18
C ASN A 978 -8.69 0.64 -15.79
N THR A 979 -9.88 0.32 -16.31
CA THR A 979 -11.13 1.08 -16.08
C THR A 979 -12.26 0.23 -15.50
N THR A 980 -12.13 -1.10 -15.51
CA THR A 980 -13.22 -2.03 -15.18
C THR A 980 -12.70 -3.11 -14.25
N LYS A 981 -13.44 -3.38 -13.17
CA LYS A 981 -13.16 -4.45 -12.20
C LYS A 981 -14.43 -5.28 -11.96
N ASP A 982 -14.67 -6.27 -12.82
CA ASP A 982 -15.82 -7.17 -12.75
C ASP A 982 -15.39 -8.60 -12.39
N TYR A 983 -15.23 -8.88 -11.08
CA TYR A 983 -14.84 -10.22 -10.61
C TYR A 983 -15.94 -11.28 -10.79
N GLU A 984 -17.22 -10.90 -10.76
CA GLU A 984 -18.30 -11.86 -10.97
C GLU A 984 -18.38 -12.29 -12.44
N GLY A 985 -18.31 -11.33 -13.37
CA GLY A 985 -18.31 -11.59 -14.81
C GLY A 985 -17.09 -12.40 -15.25
N ALA A 986 -15.94 -12.19 -14.59
CA ALA A 986 -14.70 -12.90 -14.85
C ALA A 986 -14.83 -14.43 -14.69
N ARG A 987 -15.84 -14.95 -13.97
CA ARG A 987 -16.08 -16.41 -13.88
C ARG A 987 -16.15 -17.08 -15.25
N ARG A 988 -16.67 -16.35 -16.25
CA ARG A 988 -16.80 -16.78 -17.65
C ARG A 988 -15.49 -17.15 -18.33
N ILE A 989 -14.34 -16.74 -17.78
CA ILE A 989 -13.00 -17.06 -18.31
C ILE A 989 -12.68 -18.54 -18.11
N ILE A 990 -13.13 -19.12 -16.99
CA ILE A 990 -12.78 -20.48 -16.57
C ILE A 990 -13.94 -21.44 -16.80
N ASN A 991 -15.14 -21.04 -16.37
CA ASN A 991 -16.35 -21.85 -16.49
C ASN A 991 -17.56 -20.94 -16.76
N GLY A 992 -18.80 -21.39 -16.59
CA GLY A 992 -20.01 -20.59 -16.79
C GLY A 992 -20.17 -19.43 -15.80
N SER A 993 -21.18 -19.51 -14.93
CA SER A 993 -21.48 -18.49 -13.91
C SER A 993 -21.67 -19.08 -12.51
N ASP A 994 -21.25 -20.34 -12.36
CA ASP A 994 -21.22 -21.09 -11.13
C ASP A 994 -20.32 -20.42 -10.09
N GLN A 995 -20.78 -20.34 -8.84
CA GLN A 995 -20.01 -19.81 -7.72
C GLN A 995 -19.41 -18.40 -7.93
N LYS A 996 -19.90 -17.64 -8.93
CA LYS A 996 -19.32 -16.33 -9.32
C LYS A 996 -19.23 -15.35 -8.15
N VAL A 997 -20.24 -15.31 -7.29
CA VAL A 997 -20.31 -14.41 -6.12
C VAL A 997 -19.28 -14.85 -5.08
N LEU A 998 -19.15 -16.16 -4.87
CA LEU A 998 -18.21 -16.74 -3.92
C LEU A 998 -16.76 -16.49 -4.36
N ILE A 999 -16.42 -16.77 -5.62
CA ILE A 999 -15.08 -16.54 -6.17
C ILE A 999 -14.76 -15.04 -6.21
N ALA A 1000 -15.72 -14.19 -6.58
CA ALA A 1000 -15.53 -12.74 -6.49
C ALA A 1000 -15.25 -12.28 -5.05
N SER A 1001 -15.91 -12.88 -4.06
CA SER A 1001 -15.63 -12.60 -2.64
C SER A 1001 -14.21 -13.02 -2.23
N TYR A 1002 -13.67 -14.09 -2.81
CA TYR A 1002 -12.27 -14.47 -2.61
C TYR A 1002 -11.33 -13.46 -3.25
N ALA A 1003 -11.63 -12.99 -4.46
CA ALA A 1003 -10.81 -12.01 -5.16
C ALA A 1003 -10.71 -10.69 -4.37
N VAL A 1004 -11.79 -10.21 -3.78
CA VAL A 1004 -11.76 -9.01 -2.91
C VAL A 1004 -10.84 -9.18 -1.70
N LYS A 1005 -10.80 -10.38 -1.11
CA LYS A 1005 -9.89 -10.67 0.03
C LYS A 1005 -8.44 -10.79 -0.40
N PHE A 1006 -8.18 -11.45 -1.53
CA PHE A 1006 -6.84 -11.48 -2.12
C PHE A 1006 -6.36 -10.09 -2.54
N GLU A 1007 -7.25 -9.20 -3.00
CA GLU A 1007 -6.92 -7.81 -3.30
C GLU A 1007 -6.37 -7.10 -2.06
N ALA A 1008 -7.03 -7.26 -0.91
CA ALA A 1008 -6.56 -6.68 0.35
C ALA A 1008 -5.18 -7.23 0.79
N ILE A 1009 -4.97 -8.54 0.65
CA ILE A 1009 -3.68 -9.18 0.95
C ILE A 1009 -2.59 -8.64 0.00
N LEU A 1010 -2.84 -8.65 -1.31
CA LEU A 1010 -1.87 -8.21 -2.33
C LEU A 1010 -1.50 -6.73 -2.19
N ARG A 1011 -2.43 -5.86 -1.81
CA ARG A 1011 -2.14 -4.45 -1.50
C ARG A 1011 -1.13 -4.30 -0.36
N ALA A 1012 -1.11 -5.24 0.58
CA ALA A 1012 -0.22 -5.22 1.73
C ALA A 1012 1.10 -5.96 1.50
N THR A 1013 1.15 -6.89 0.53
CA THR A 1013 2.27 -7.84 0.40
C THR A 1013 2.87 -7.90 -1.01
N SER A 1014 2.45 -7.04 -1.95
CA SER A 1014 2.97 -7.04 -3.31
C SER A 1014 3.24 -5.62 -3.81
N ASN A 1015 4.10 -5.51 -4.83
CA ASN A 1015 4.35 -4.28 -5.57
C ASN A 1015 3.65 -4.27 -6.93
N ALA A 1016 2.66 -5.15 -7.14
CA ALA A 1016 1.87 -5.15 -8.36
C ALA A 1016 1.15 -3.78 -8.52
N PRO A 1017 1.13 -3.18 -9.72
CA PRO A 1017 0.50 -1.89 -9.90
C PRO A 1017 -1.04 -2.00 -9.89
N GLU A 1018 -1.74 -0.92 -9.60
CA GLU A 1018 -3.21 -0.88 -9.77
C GLU A 1018 -3.62 -0.67 -11.24
N THR A 1019 -2.74 -0.11 -12.06
CA THR A 1019 -2.98 0.19 -13.48
C THR A 1019 -1.76 -0.18 -14.31
N LYS A 1020 -1.98 -0.70 -15.53
CA LYS A 1020 -0.90 -0.98 -16.50
C LYS A 1020 -0.42 0.27 -17.23
#